data_AF-A0A061BKD1-F1
#
_entry.id   AF-A0A061BKD1-F1
#
_cell.length_a   1.000
_cell.length_b   1.000
_cell.length_c   1.000
_cell.angle_alpha   90.00
_cell.angle_beta   90.00
_cell.angle_gamma   90.00
#
_symmetry.space_group_name_H-M   'P 1'
#
loop_
_entity.id
_entity.type
_entity.pdbx_description
1 polymer ?
#
loop_
_entity_poly.entity_id
_entity_poly.type
_entity_poly.pdbx_seq_one_letter_code
_entity_poly.pdbx_strand_id
1 'polypeptide(L)'
;MGFLLSIITDVNNDKNLEKYNNNIDTMLEKIKQAQYNRQHFDSSIAAVSRGIREWVRGVEERNESITTLLKILLQRINGHLAANMEFKPITDQLRNWEAFAGDYLAMAVDSELALNDIDGDLKTKLLPKVELIKQVVESFDATINDEIVKTSAKNLNSSFSKQRTEVNEHIAEKFGDVQRILNEKIMAIGSSVESLTQEKRRKIENIKHAIRDAFDTCDELLLDYNTKYKSQIQNEFTALHEAMKDINPDDEDATLKGKCTLRLHVEKLQAQSYTMDKLLKSKLQDMKTKIDVAVDDALENRQHGLDALDGYLKTDLENIRNDMQRQIYAYIDKQVGAILQAAKLSYTVYGKNIADTGLLRNLADDSKLRDLFNSMSGSTAGNIIKALQAIYDELRLGGILPVPNIQDLDFIKYLKSDVANELKKVIKDASEGYKFSEIFMHKYYIQTMKEERREGELRGMITGIKEQFEDEFKSDGTIKSENVNGYEQAKQGYNTAIYDVLRSISNLETLPAAVEAAEKEAGKLMNLLENEIRAVQQAINKIGENVRDADTGLDAALLNVMSSLRDVESNANLAISALRVNIQKRAKEAFDELQDGVQTLFANQKKAELKALRETVATQIPIIQKIIDDDANAGLKGLMKKLDKRFQASTFKGLTHLTLKSLANRFNEFFRDYFNDVKNQPDLSDHSSLLTPLADALSALLSTMNTQRHFHADVSSRLADLQTQLDTLTATQFAEASPLLNVVKAGVRAFHGELAKQYVSRYSGNWFTDKVVKPKTSSEAKTVKTMPNPADNTEITEYGRKCAKVFLTALSITHNALKALKKYGSVRWRSQQVNDTTEFGKFFINHGYHVATGDKQQWELQDKVTKTGFHIYKLVVKDDDEHVYTKHDHDQDNGPLKRLHGCLQTYYRVGHVTSASAKKRPSNIFEILCWISGLPSN
;
A
#
# COMPACT_ATOMS: atom_id res chain seq x y z
N MET A 1 -32.51 -2.20 55.56
CA MET A 1 -31.67 -1.00 55.82
C MET A 1 -30.36 -1.36 56.49
N GLY A 2 -30.33 -1.96 57.69
CA GLY A 2 -29.06 -2.34 58.36
C GLY A 2 -28.08 -3.16 57.49
N PHE A 3 -28.59 -4.16 56.77
CA PHE A 3 -27.81 -4.93 55.78
C PHE A 3 -27.14 -4.06 54.71
N LEU A 4 -27.92 -3.16 54.09
CA LEU A 4 -27.45 -2.27 53.02
C LEU A 4 -26.47 -1.22 53.55
N LEU A 5 -26.71 -0.70 54.76
CA LEU A 5 -25.82 0.25 55.40
C LEU A 5 -24.42 -0.34 55.52
N SER A 6 -24.29 -1.60 55.98
CA SER A 6 -23.00 -2.26 56.12
C SER A 6 -22.29 -2.40 54.78
N ILE A 7 -22.93 -3.03 53.80
CA ILE A 7 -22.30 -3.33 52.51
C ILE A 7 -21.89 -2.04 51.77
N ILE A 8 -22.77 -1.04 51.72
CA ILE A 8 -22.47 0.23 51.05
C ILE A 8 -21.38 1.01 51.81
N THR A 9 -21.30 0.88 53.13
CA THR A 9 -20.19 1.47 53.92
C THR A 9 -18.86 0.80 53.57
N ASP A 10 -18.83 -0.53 53.42
CA ASP A 10 -17.62 -1.25 53.02
C ASP A 10 -17.16 -0.84 51.61
N VAL A 11 -18.10 -0.65 50.67
CA VAL A 11 -17.81 -0.10 49.32
C VAL A 11 -17.28 1.33 49.40
N ASN A 12 -17.83 2.17 50.29
CA ASN A 12 -17.39 3.55 50.46
C ASN A 12 -15.98 3.66 51.03
N ASN A 13 -15.62 2.75 51.94
CA ASN A 13 -14.34 2.74 52.64
C ASN A 13 -13.21 2.10 51.81
N ASP A 14 -13.55 1.40 50.73
CA ASP A 14 -12.57 0.81 49.83
C ASP A 14 -11.95 1.90 48.93
N LYS A 15 -10.69 2.24 49.21
CA LYS A 15 -9.92 3.25 48.47
C LYS A 15 -9.80 2.94 46.98
N ASN A 16 -9.80 1.66 46.59
CA ASN A 16 -9.72 1.28 45.18
C ASN A 16 -11.01 1.64 44.44
N LEU A 17 -12.15 1.69 45.13
CA LEU A 17 -13.47 1.95 44.52
C LEU A 17 -13.89 3.42 44.54
N GLU A 18 -13.10 4.32 45.15
CA GLU A 18 -13.40 5.76 45.27
C GLU A 18 -13.80 6.41 43.95
N LYS A 19 -13.20 5.96 42.83
CA LYS A 19 -13.49 6.47 41.48
C LYS A 19 -14.96 6.31 41.06
N TYR A 20 -15.68 5.36 41.66
CA TYR A 20 -17.08 5.08 41.34
C TYR A 20 -18.08 5.77 42.29
N ASN A 21 -17.62 6.44 43.35
CA ASN A 21 -18.44 6.77 44.53
C ASN A 21 -19.33 8.02 44.42
N ASN A 22 -19.59 8.54 43.21
CA ASN A 22 -20.27 9.83 42.99
C ASN A 22 -21.63 10.00 43.72
N ASN A 23 -22.32 8.89 44.08
CA ASN A 23 -23.64 8.92 44.74
C ASN A 23 -23.72 8.09 46.04
N ILE A 24 -22.60 7.60 46.58
CA ILE A 24 -22.62 6.73 47.78
C ILE A 24 -23.10 7.46 49.03
N ASP A 25 -22.64 8.69 49.28
CA ASP A 25 -23.03 9.44 50.47
C ASP A 25 -24.54 9.71 50.52
N THR A 26 -25.15 10.01 49.36
CA THR A 26 -26.60 10.17 49.24
C THR A 26 -27.33 8.85 49.55
N MET A 27 -26.81 7.69 49.11
CA MET A 27 -27.39 6.40 49.47
C MET A 27 -27.31 6.16 50.98
N LEU A 28 -26.15 6.40 51.59
CA LEU A 28 -25.94 6.22 53.04
C LEU A 28 -26.88 7.12 53.85
N GLU A 29 -27.10 8.37 53.43
CA GLU A 29 -28.04 9.28 54.07
C GLU A 29 -29.49 8.77 53.94
N LYS A 30 -29.90 8.32 52.75
CA LYS A 30 -31.26 7.78 52.53
C LYS A 30 -31.53 6.51 53.35
N ILE A 31 -30.51 5.67 53.54
CA ILE A 31 -30.59 4.48 54.40
C ILE A 31 -30.80 4.91 55.86
N LYS A 32 -30.02 5.88 56.34
CA LYS A 32 -30.15 6.41 57.72
C LYS A 32 -31.52 7.04 57.96
N GLN A 33 -32.03 7.82 57.00
CA GLN A 33 -33.37 8.44 57.07
C GLN A 33 -34.50 7.40 57.24
N ALA A 34 -34.35 6.21 56.65
CA ALA A 34 -35.37 5.16 56.68
C ALA A 34 -35.13 4.05 57.72
N GLN A 35 -34.01 4.05 58.44
CA GLN A 35 -33.65 2.99 59.39
C GLN A 35 -34.65 2.87 60.54
N TYR A 36 -35.19 4.01 61.02
CA TYR A 36 -36.15 4.07 62.12
C TYR A 36 -37.43 4.84 61.79
N ASN A 37 -37.62 5.25 60.52
CA ASN A 37 -38.79 5.97 60.08
C ASN A 37 -39.47 5.24 58.91
N ARG A 38 -40.64 4.65 59.19
CA ARG A 38 -41.41 3.87 58.23
C ARG A 38 -42.04 4.72 57.12
N GLN A 39 -42.31 6.00 57.36
CA GLN A 39 -43.01 6.87 56.39
C GLN A 39 -42.21 7.11 55.11
N HIS A 40 -40.88 7.13 55.21
CA HIS A 40 -39.98 7.37 54.07
C HIS A 40 -39.36 6.09 53.52
N PHE A 41 -39.78 4.92 53.98
CA PHE A 41 -39.14 3.66 53.63
C PHE A 41 -39.19 3.35 52.14
N ASP A 42 -40.35 3.49 51.49
CA ASP A 42 -40.51 3.27 50.05
C ASP A 42 -39.71 4.26 49.20
N SER A 43 -39.72 5.54 49.58
CA SER A 43 -38.94 6.56 48.87
C SER A 43 -37.43 6.36 49.03
N SER A 44 -36.97 5.99 50.23
CA SER A 44 -35.56 5.76 50.51
C SER A 44 -35.06 4.48 49.86
N ILE A 45 -35.80 3.38 49.89
CA ILE A 45 -35.37 2.13 49.23
C ILE A 45 -35.31 2.31 47.71
N ALA A 46 -36.22 3.08 47.12
CA ALA A 46 -36.17 3.43 45.70
C ALA A 46 -34.95 4.31 45.37
N ALA A 47 -34.62 5.29 46.21
CA ALA A 47 -33.43 6.12 46.04
C ALA A 47 -32.13 5.31 46.16
N VAL A 48 -32.04 4.39 47.14
CA VAL A 48 -30.90 3.49 47.32
C VAL A 48 -30.75 2.54 46.15
N SER A 49 -31.85 1.94 45.69
CA SER A 49 -31.84 1.09 44.49
C SER A 49 -31.31 1.85 43.26
N ARG A 50 -31.74 3.11 43.07
CA ARG A 50 -31.24 3.95 41.98
C ARG A 50 -29.75 4.25 42.12
N GLY A 51 -29.29 4.60 43.32
CA GLY A 51 -27.88 4.87 43.57
C GLY A 51 -26.99 3.65 43.35
N ILE A 52 -27.43 2.44 43.76
CA ILE A 52 -26.69 1.19 43.49
C ILE A 52 -26.60 0.98 41.97
N ARG A 53 -27.69 1.20 41.23
CA ARG A 53 -27.69 1.08 39.77
C ARG A 53 -26.76 2.08 39.10
N GLU A 54 -26.79 3.33 39.52
CA GLU A 54 -25.92 4.38 38.99
C GLU A 54 -24.45 4.08 39.27
N TRP A 55 -24.15 3.53 40.45
CA TRP A 55 -22.80 3.09 40.80
C TRP A 55 -22.34 1.92 39.91
N VAL A 56 -23.16 0.88 39.76
CA VAL A 56 -22.85 -0.28 38.89
C VAL A 56 -22.65 0.16 37.45
N ARG A 57 -23.54 1.02 36.94
CA ARG A 57 -23.42 1.60 35.60
C ARG A 57 -22.13 2.41 35.45
N GLY A 58 -21.74 3.19 36.47
CA GLY A 58 -20.48 3.94 36.46
C GLY A 58 -19.22 3.08 36.46
N VAL A 59 -19.30 1.82 36.92
CA VAL A 59 -18.23 0.82 36.74
C VAL A 59 -18.24 0.30 35.30
N GLU A 60 -19.41 -0.08 34.79
CA GLU A 60 -19.58 -0.62 33.43
C GLU A 60 -19.16 0.39 32.35
N GLU A 61 -19.60 1.65 32.42
CA GLU A 61 -19.29 2.71 31.46
C GLU A 61 -17.78 2.98 31.36
N ARG A 62 -17.07 3.02 32.50
CA ARG A 62 -15.62 3.25 32.52
C ARG A 62 -14.83 2.06 31.99
N ASN A 63 -15.26 0.85 32.29
CA ASN A 63 -14.68 -0.37 31.74
C ASN A 63 -14.94 -0.47 30.22
N GLU A 64 -16.14 -0.11 29.78
CA GLU A 64 -16.54 -0.14 28.37
C GLU A 64 -15.74 0.87 27.54
N SER A 65 -15.41 2.05 28.08
CA SER A 65 -14.59 3.07 27.42
C SER A 65 -13.29 2.50 26.86
N ILE A 66 -12.55 1.71 27.66
CA ILE A 66 -11.29 1.07 27.24
C ILE A 66 -11.53 0.09 26.09
N THR A 67 -12.52 -0.79 26.23
CA THR A 67 -12.80 -1.79 25.18
C THR A 67 -13.33 -1.17 23.90
N THR A 68 -14.05 -0.05 23.99
CA THR A 68 -14.60 0.69 22.86
C THR A 68 -13.49 1.31 22.03
N LEU A 69 -12.52 1.98 22.67
CA LEU A 69 -11.36 2.56 22.00
C LEU A 69 -10.56 1.49 21.22
N LEU A 70 -10.31 0.34 21.85
CA LEU A 70 -9.60 -0.78 21.21
C LEU A 70 -10.39 -1.43 20.07
N LYS A 71 -11.72 -1.54 20.19
CA LYS A 71 -12.60 -2.03 19.11
C LYS A 71 -12.60 -1.06 17.92
N ILE A 72 -12.63 0.25 18.17
CA ILE A 72 -12.54 1.26 17.11
C ILE A 72 -11.16 1.19 16.45
N LEU A 73 -10.07 1.03 17.21
CA LEU A 73 -8.72 0.84 16.66
C LEU A 73 -8.68 -0.35 15.71
N LEU A 74 -9.20 -1.51 16.13
CA LEU A 74 -9.29 -2.69 15.28
C LEU A 74 -10.15 -2.45 14.03
N GLN A 75 -11.25 -1.71 14.15
CA GLN A 75 -12.11 -1.36 13.02
C GLN A 75 -11.37 -0.47 12.01
N ARG A 76 -10.64 0.55 12.47
CA ARG A 76 -9.85 1.43 11.60
C ARG A 76 -8.76 0.65 10.87
N ILE A 77 -8.04 -0.20 11.60
CA ILE A 77 -7.02 -1.10 11.02
C ILE A 77 -7.63 -1.97 9.92
N ASN A 78 -8.77 -2.61 10.16
CA ASN A 78 -9.43 -3.45 9.15
C ASN A 78 -9.88 -2.63 7.92
N GLY A 79 -10.39 -1.41 8.13
CA GLY A 79 -10.77 -0.49 7.05
C GLY A 79 -9.58 -0.09 6.18
N HIS A 80 -8.45 0.26 6.80
CA HIS A 80 -7.23 0.63 6.09
C HIS A 80 -6.54 -0.57 5.42
N LEU A 81 -6.67 -1.78 5.97
CA LEU A 81 -6.18 -3.01 5.31
C LEU A 81 -6.91 -3.30 3.99
N ALA A 82 -8.17 -2.88 3.88
CA ALA A 82 -8.98 -3.00 2.66
C ALA A 82 -8.69 -1.90 1.63
N ALA A 83 -7.97 -0.83 2.01
CA ALA A 83 -7.62 0.25 1.09
C ALA A 83 -6.61 -0.24 0.04
N ASN A 84 -6.84 0.12 -1.23
CA ASN A 84 -5.88 -0.14 -2.29
C ASN A 84 -4.86 1.00 -2.39
N MET A 85 -3.59 0.66 -2.21
CA MET A 85 -2.45 1.57 -2.24
C MET A 85 -1.49 1.29 -3.40
N GLU A 86 -1.66 0.17 -4.12
CA GLU A 86 -0.69 -0.36 -5.09
C GLU A 86 -0.42 0.59 -6.27
N PHE A 87 -1.43 1.37 -6.68
CA PHE A 87 -1.35 2.30 -7.82
C PHE A 87 -1.05 3.75 -7.44
N LYS A 88 -0.71 4.01 -6.17
CA LYS A 88 -0.38 5.37 -5.71
C LYS A 88 1.14 5.58 -5.75
N PRO A 89 1.62 6.78 -6.09
CA PRO A 89 3.03 7.14 -5.94
C PRO A 89 3.56 6.78 -4.55
N ILE A 90 4.79 6.28 -4.45
CA ILE A 90 5.35 5.80 -3.18
C ILE A 90 5.35 6.87 -2.08
N THR A 91 5.47 8.15 -2.46
CA THR A 91 5.36 9.30 -1.55
C THR A 91 3.95 9.49 -1.00
N ASP A 92 2.93 9.26 -1.82
CA ASP A 92 1.53 9.33 -1.40
C ASP A 92 1.14 8.12 -0.56
N GLN A 93 1.65 6.94 -0.91
CA GLN A 93 1.52 5.76 -0.07
C GLN A 93 2.11 6.03 1.32
N LEU A 94 3.34 6.54 1.39
CA LEU A 94 4.01 6.85 2.66
C LEU A 94 3.21 7.86 3.48
N ARG A 95 2.74 8.95 2.87
CA ARG A 95 1.93 9.97 3.55
C ARG A 95 0.62 9.41 4.12
N ASN A 96 -0.04 8.53 3.39
CA ASN A 96 -1.25 7.86 3.88
C ASN A 96 -0.92 6.91 5.04
N TRP A 97 0.19 6.16 4.95
CA TRP A 97 0.65 5.30 6.04
C TRP A 97 1.04 6.09 7.30
N GLU A 98 1.67 7.26 7.15
CA GLU A 98 1.97 8.19 8.25
C GLU A 98 0.68 8.64 8.95
N ALA A 99 -0.34 9.03 8.17
CA ALA A 99 -1.63 9.43 8.73
C ALA A 99 -2.32 8.26 9.47
N PHE A 100 -2.27 7.06 8.91
CA PHE A 100 -2.85 5.87 9.56
C PHE A 100 -2.10 5.49 10.84
N ALA A 101 -0.77 5.51 10.82
CA ALA A 101 0.06 5.18 11.98
C ALA A 101 -0.15 6.18 13.13
N GLY A 102 -0.17 7.48 12.83
CA GLY A 102 -0.44 8.52 13.82
C GLY A 102 -1.83 8.39 14.45
N ASP A 103 -2.84 8.03 13.64
CA ASP A 103 -4.19 7.75 14.14
C ASP A 103 -4.24 6.54 15.08
N TYR A 104 -3.56 5.44 14.72
CA TYR A 104 -3.46 4.27 15.59
C TYR A 104 -2.75 4.58 16.90
N LEU A 105 -1.66 5.35 16.84
CA LEU A 105 -0.88 5.73 18.00
C LEU A 105 -1.70 6.59 18.97
N ALA A 106 -2.44 7.58 18.45
CA ALA A 106 -3.35 8.38 19.26
C ALA A 106 -4.37 7.51 20.00
N MET A 107 -5.00 6.56 19.31
CA MET A 107 -5.98 5.65 19.93
C MET A 107 -5.37 4.70 20.96
N ALA A 108 -4.14 4.23 20.73
CA ALA A 108 -3.43 3.39 21.70
C ALA A 108 -3.06 4.17 22.97
N VAL A 109 -2.62 5.43 22.81
CA VAL A 109 -2.36 6.34 23.93
C VAL A 109 -3.64 6.67 24.69
N ASP A 110 -4.74 6.98 24.01
CA ASP A 110 -6.04 7.24 24.64
C ASP A 110 -6.55 6.02 25.43
N SER A 111 -6.33 4.81 24.90
CA SER A 111 -6.70 3.56 25.58
C SER A 111 -5.89 3.35 26.87
N GLU A 112 -4.60 3.70 26.86
CA GLU A 112 -3.75 3.67 28.06
C GLU A 112 -4.17 4.75 29.07
N LEU A 113 -4.49 5.96 28.60
CA LEU A 113 -4.97 7.05 29.45
C LEU A 113 -6.30 6.71 30.13
N ALA A 114 -7.22 6.03 29.43
CA ALA A 114 -8.49 5.57 29.99
C ALA A 114 -8.32 4.60 31.17
N LEU A 115 -7.16 3.93 31.30
CA LEU A 115 -6.84 3.14 32.49
C LEU A 115 -6.75 3.98 33.78
N ASN A 116 -6.57 5.29 33.66
CA ASN A 116 -6.56 6.20 34.81
C ASN A 116 -7.95 6.43 35.39
N ASP A 117 -9.03 6.06 34.69
CA ASP A 117 -10.40 6.26 35.16
C ASP A 117 -10.95 5.05 35.93
N ILE A 118 -10.29 3.89 35.85
CA ILE A 118 -10.66 2.66 36.57
C ILE A 118 -9.85 2.46 37.85
N ASP A 119 -10.31 1.59 38.74
CA ASP A 119 -9.61 1.25 40.00
C ASP A 119 -8.20 0.68 39.81
N GLY A 120 -7.40 0.78 40.86
CA GLY A 120 -5.99 0.35 40.84
C GLY A 120 -5.80 -1.13 40.52
N ASP A 121 -6.63 -1.99 41.10
CA ASP A 121 -6.49 -3.45 40.93
C ASP A 121 -6.77 -3.86 39.48
N LEU A 122 -7.85 -3.35 38.88
CA LEU A 122 -8.13 -3.60 37.46
C LEU A 122 -7.09 -2.96 36.55
N LYS A 123 -6.64 -1.73 36.85
CA LYS A 123 -5.56 -1.05 36.10
C LYS A 123 -4.31 -1.91 36.05
N THR A 124 -3.85 -2.46 37.18
CA THR A 124 -2.65 -3.30 37.23
C THR A 124 -2.76 -4.57 36.37
N LYS A 125 -3.96 -5.16 36.27
CA LYS A 125 -4.19 -6.34 35.42
C LYS A 125 -4.22 -5.98 33.92
N LEU A 126 -4.77 -4.83 33.57
CA LEU A 126 -4.96 -4.39 32.18
C LEU A 126 -3.74 -3.70 31.58
N LEU A 127 -2.96 -2.98 32.38
CA LEU A 127 -1.83 -2.17 31.91
C LEU A 127 -0.86 -2.96 31.02
N PRO A 128 -0.36 -4.16 31.40
CA PRO A 128 0.58 -4.90 30.55
C PRO A 128 -0.01 -5.30 29.19
N LYS A 129 -1.33 -5.44 29.08
CA LYS A 129 -2.01 -5.84 27.83
C LYS A 129 -2.20 -4.64 26.91
N VAL A 130 -2.56 -3.49 27.47
CA VAL A 130 -2.68 -2.23 26.73
C VAL A 130 -1.30 -1.72 26.30
N GLU A 131 -0.29 -1.82 27.16
CA GLU A 131 1.10 -1.49 26.82
C GLU A 131 1.63 -2.33 25.67
N LEU A 132 1.33 -3.64 25.63
CA LEU A 132 1.71 -4.49 24.50
C LEU A 132 1.10 -3.99 23.18
N ILE A 133 -0.17 -3.60 23.18
CA ILE A 133 -0.84 -3.02 21.99
C ILE A 133 -0.12 -1.73 21.59
N LYS A 134 0.12 -0.84 22.55
CA LYS A 134 0.80 0.44 22.32
C LYS A 134 2.20 0.25 21.75
N GLN A 135 3.02 -0.64 22.32
CA GLN A 135 4.37 -0.94 21.84
C GLN A 135 4.38 -1.43 20.39
N VAL A 136 3.42 -2.28 20.00
CA VAL A 136 3.34 -2.79 18.61
C VAL A 136 2.91 -1.67 17.66
N VAL A 137 2.01 -0.79 18.09
CA VAL A 137 1.61 0.41 17.33
C VAL A 137 2.76 1.40 17.19
N GLU A 138 3.50 1.67 18.28
CA GLU A 138 4.70 2.51 18.28
C GLU A 138 5.79 1.95 17.35
N SER A 139 5.99 0.62 17.36
CA SER A 139 6.92 -0.02 16.45
C SER A 139 6.50 0.15 14.99
N PHE A 140 5.21 -0.01 14.67
CA PHE A 140 4.68 0.22 13.33
C PHE A 140 4.86 1.69 12.91
N ASP A 141 4.52 2.64 13.77
CA ASP A 141 4.70 4.08 13.54
C ASP A 141 6.17 4.43 13.31
N ALA A 142 7.08 3.92 14.14
CA ALA A 142 8.52 4.14 14.00
C ALA A 142 9.06 3.65 12.65
N THR A 143 8.59 2.52 12.13
CA THR A 143 9.02 2.02 10.81
C THR A 143 8.55 2.88 9.64
N ILE A 144 7.44 3.61 9.80
CA ILE A 144 6.89 4.51 8.78
C ILE A 144 7.55 5.88 8.89
N ASN A 145 7.78 6.34 10.12
CA ASN A 145 8.39 7.61 10.42
C ASN A 145 9.92 7.61 10.38
N ASP A 146 10.54 6.49 10.01
CA ASP A 146 11.98 6.38 9.83
C ASP A 146 12.49 7.33 8.72
N GLU A 147 13.46 8.18 9.06
CA GLU A 147 14.02 9.19 8.15
C GLU A 147 14.72 8.57 6.92
N ILE A 148 15.30 7.37 7.06
CA ILE A 148 15.91 6.64 5.95
C ILE A 148 14.81 6.18 4.99
N VAL A 149 13.69 5.67 5.49
CA VAL A 149 12.53 5.28 4.68
C VAL A 149 11.95 6.49 3.93
N LYS A 150 11.74 7.62 4.62
CA LYS A 150 11.24 8.86 4.01
C LYS A 150 12.17 9.37 2.91
N THR A 151 13.46 9.44 3.22
CA THR A 151 14.49 9.89 2.28
C THR A 151 14.60 8.95 1.09
N SER A 152 14.54 7.63 1.32
CA SER A 152 14.61 6.62 0.26
C SER A 152 13.40 6.68 -0.67
N ALA A 153 12.18 6.80 -0.14
CA ALA A 153 10.97 6.94 -0.96
C ALA A 153 11.00 8.20 -1.84
N LYS A 154 11.46 9.33 -1.28
CA LYS A 154 11.64 10.59 -2.02
C LYS A 154 12.71 10.46 -3.11
N ASN A 155 13.88 9.93 -2.75
CA ASN A 155 15.00 9.72 -3.67
C ASN A 155 14.63 8.78 -4.82
N LEU A 156 13.87 7.72 -4.53
CA LEU A 156 13.43 6.76 -5.53
C LEU A 156 12.46 7.40 -6.53
N ASN A 157 11.46 8.17 -6.05
CA ASN A 157 10.53 8.89 -6.92
C ASN A 157 11.22 9.95 -7.80
N SER A 158 12.17 10.68 -7.21
CA SER A 158 13.02 11.63 -7.96
C SER A 158 13.91 10.91 -8.97
N SER A 159 14.45 9.74 -8.63
CA SER A 159 15.30 8.94 -9.53
C SER A 159 14.49 8.40 -10.71
N PHE A 160 13.28 7.86 -10.51
CA PHE A 160 12.42 7.47 -11.63
C PHE A 160 12.13 8.62 -12.59
N SER A 161 11.80 9.79 -12.06
CA SER A 161 11.56 10.99 -12.88
C SER A 161 12.82 11.41 -13.65
N LYS A 162 13.96 11.45 -12.96
CA LYS A 162 15.25 11.85 -13.53
C LYS A 162 15.72 10.88 -14.61
N GLN A 163 15.79 9.58 -14.32
CA GLN A 163 16.22 8.57 -15.27
C GLN A 163 15.30 8.50 -16.48
N ARG A 164 13.98 8.68 -16.30
CA ARG A 164 13.04 8.75 -17.42
C ARG A 164 13.33 9.92 -18.35
N THR A 165 13.64 11.09 -17.79
CA THR A 165 14.04 12.27 -18.57
C THR A 165 15.38 12.02 -19.27
N GLU A 166 16.40 11.58 -18.54
CA GLU A 166 17.74 11.34 -19.08
C GLU A 166 17.75 10.30 -20.21
N VAL A 167 17.01 9.19 -20.07
CA VAL A 167 16.89 8.18 -21.13
C VAL A 167 16.19 8.75 -22.37
N ASN A 168 15.10 9.53 -22.19
CA ASN A 168 14.40 10.14 -23.32
C ASN A 168 15.25 11.21 -24.03
N GLU A 169 16.01 11.99 -23.28
CA GLU A 169 16.97 12.96 -23.80
C GLU A 169 18.10 12.25 -24.56
N HIS A 170 18.64 11.15 -24.01
CA HIS A 170 19.68 10.38 -24.68
C HIS A 170 19.18 9.72 -25.98
N ILE A 171 17.96 9.16 -25.97
CA ILE A 171 17.31 8.67 -27.19
C ILE A 171 17.20 9.83 -28.19
N ALA A 172 16.71 11.00 -27.78
CA ALA A 172 16.58 12.15 -28.67
C ALA A 172 17.92 12.61 -29.25
N GLU A 173 18.98 12.69 -28.43
CA GLU A 173 20.34 13.06 -28.86
C GLU A 173 20.86 12.05 -29.89
N LYS A 174 20.79 10.74 -29.61
CA LYS A 174 21.30 9.70 -30.50
C LYS A 174 20.55 9.64 -31.82
N PHE A 175 19.23 9.83 -31.80
CA PHE A 175 18.46 9.95 -33.03
C PHE A 175 18.81 11.23 -33.81
N GLY A 176 19.14 12.32 -33.11
CA GLY A 176 19.71 13.52 -33.72
C GLY A 176 21.06 13.26 -34.39
N ASP A 177 21.96 12.53 -33.74
CA ASP A 177 23.26 12.13 -34.30
C ASP A 177 23.08 11.27 -35.57
N VAL A 178 22.19 10.27 -35.52
CA VAL A 178 21.89 9.40 -36.68
C VAL A 178 21.29 10.21 -37.83
N GLN A 179 20.35 11.10 -37.53
CA GLN A 179 19.72 11.94 -38.55
C GLN A 179 20.72 12.92 -39.18
N ARG A 180 21.61 13.51 -38.37
CA ARG A 180 22.70 14.37 -38.86
C ARG A 180 23.64 13.59 -39.79
N ILE A 181 24.13 12.43 -39.36
CA ILE A 181 25.05 11.60 -40.17
C ILE A 181 24.39 11.16 -41.47
N LEU A 182 23.12 10.73 -41.42
CA LEU A 182 22.37 10.35 -42.60
C LEU A 182 22.28 11.52 -43.58
N ASN A 183 21.86 12.70 -43.11
CA ASN A 183 21.73 13.89 -43.94
C ASN A 183 23.08 14.32 -44.53
N GLU A 184 24.17 14.27 -43.75
CA GLU A 184 25.53 14.54 -44.23
C GLU A 184 25.95 13.58 -45.35
N LYS A 185 25.63 12.29 -45.23
CA LYS A 185 25.95 11.30 -46.27
C LYS A 185 25.09 11.44 -47.51
N ILE A 186 23.80 11.73 -47.36
CA ILE A 186 22.90 12.03 -48.48
C ILE A 186 23.35 13.29 -49.20
N MET A 187 23.73 14.34 -48.46
CA MET A 187 24.30 15.57 -49.02
C MET A 187 25.59 15.29 -49.79
N ALA A 188 26.51 14.47 -49.25
CA ALA A 188 27.73 14.11 -49.94
C ALA A 188 27.45 13.39 -51.27
N ILE A 189 26.49 12.46 -51.30
CA ILE A 189 26.04 11.82 -52.56
C ILE A 189 25.46 12.86 -53.50
N GLY A 190 24.64 13.79 -53.00
CA GLY A 190 24.11 14.91 -53.77
C GLY A 190 25.22 15.76 -54.41
N SER A 191 26.25 16.11 -53.65
CA SER A 191 27.42 16.84 -54.15
C SER A 191 28.21 16.05 -55.19
N SER A 192 28.33 14.72 -55.04
CA SER A 192 28.95 13.87 -56.06
C SER A 192 28.13 13.82 -57.35
N VAL A 193 26.80 13.72 -57.26
CA VAL A 193 25.91 13.77 -58.42
C VAL A 193 25.98 15.13 -59.10
N GLU A 194 26.09 16.21 -58.34
CA GLU A 194 26.25 17.56 -58.87
C GLU A 194 27.62 17.76 -59.56
N SER A 195 28.70 17.23 -58.98
CA SER A 195 30.03 17.22 -59.61
C SER A 195 30.02 16.40 -60.91
N LEU A 196 29.37 15.23 -60.92
CA LEU A 196 29.19 14.43 -62.14
C LEU A 196 28.39 15.20 -63.21
N THR A 197 27.37 15.94 -62.78
CA THR A 197 26.57 16.79 -63.67
C THR A 197 27.42 17.89 -64.30
N GLN A 198 28.31 18.52 -63.51
CA GLN A 198 29.24 19.53 -64.00
C GLN A 198 30.28 18.94 -64.95
N GLU A 199 30.86 17.78 -64.64
CA GLU A 199 31.84 17.13 -65.52
C GLU A 199 31.23 16.61 -66.81
N LYS A 200 30.04 16.00 -66.74
CA LYS A 200 29.27 15.63 -67.93
C LYS A 200 29.06 16.86 -68.81
N ARG A 201 28.61 17.99 -68.23
CA ARG A 201 28.41 19.24 -68.98
C ARG A 201 29.70 19.70 -69.65
N ARG A 202 30.82 19.72 -68.92
CA ARG A 202 32.12 20.15 -69.45
C ARG A 202 32.58 19.26 -70.61
N LYS A 203 32.54 17.94 -70.43
CA LYS A 203 32.99 16.96 -71.44
C LYS A 203 32.11 17.00 -72.70
N ILE A 204 30.79 17.06 -72.54
CA ILE A 204 29.87 17.17 -73.66
C ILE A 204 30.04 18.51 -74.39
N GLU A 205 30.26 19.62 -73.69
CA GLU A 205 30.55 20.91 -74.34
C GLU A 205 31.88 20.88 -75.10
N ASN A 206 32.91 20.21 -74.60
CA ASN A 206 34.15 20.01 -75.36
C ASN A 206 33.93 19.20 -76.64
N ILE A 207 33.14 18.13 -76.57
CA ILE A 207 32.79 17.31 -77.74
C ILE A 207 31.96 18.14 -78.73
N LYS A 208 30.97 18.90 -78.27
CA LYS A 208 30.19 19.81 -79.10
C LYS A 208 31.07 20.88 -79.75
N HIS A 209 32.08 21.41 -79.05
CA HIS A 209 33.04 22.35 -79.61
C HIS A 209 33.90 21.70 -80.69
N ALA A 210 34.45 20.52 -80.45
CA ALA A 210 35.22 19.78 -81.45
C ALA A 210 34.40 19.44 -82.69
N ILE A 211 33.11 19.11 -82.52
CA ILE A 211 32.17 18.89 -83.64
C ILE A 211 31.94 20.19 -84.41
N ARG A 212 31.74 21.32 -83.73
CA ARG A 212 31.63 22.64 -84.40
C ARG A 212 32.90 22.97 -85.17
N ASP A 213 34.07 22.82 -84.55
CA ASP A 213 35.35 23.11 -85.19
C ASP A 213 35.59 22.21 -86.42
N ALA A 214 35.20 20.93 -86.34
CA ALA A 214 35.27 20.00 -87.47
C ALA A 214 34.28 20.39 -88.59
N PHE A 215 33.10 20.88 -88.22
CA PHE A 215 32.10 21.37 -89.17
C PHE A 215 32.57 22.65 -89.88
N ASP A 216 33.06 23.63 -89.11
CA ASP A 216 33.64 24.87 -89.62
C ASP A 216 34.83 24.58 -90.53
N THR A 217 35.67 23.59 -90.19
CA THR A 217 36.77 23.13 -91.04
C THR A 217 36.28 22.52 -92.36
N CYS A 218 35.19 21.75 -92.34
CA CYS A 218 34.60 21.20 -93.57
C CYS A 218 34.01 22.31 -94.45
N ASP A 219 33.36 23.31 -93.84
CA ASP A 219 32.85 24.48 -94.55
C ASP A 219 33.97 25.34 -95.13
N GLU A 220 35.05 25.56 -94.40
CA GLU A 220 36.27 26.21 -94.88
C GLU A 220 36.90 25.43 -96.05
N LEU A 221 36.98 24.09 -95.94
CA LEU A 221 37.50 23.24 -97.01
C LEU A 221 36.61 23.28 -98.25
N LEU A 222 35.28 23.27 -98.11
CA LEU A 222 34.35 23.43 -99.23
C LEU A 222 34.47 24.81 -99.85
N LEU A 223 34.64 25.85 -99.05
CA LEU A 223 34.83 27.22 -99.51
C LEU A 223 36.15 27.36 -100.29
N ASP A 224 37.26 26.89 -99.72
CA ASP A 224 38.58 26.89 -100.35
C ASP A 224 38.56 26.04 -101.63
N TYR A 225 37.97 24.85 -101.56
CA TYR A 225 37.76 23.98 -102.72
C TYR A 225 37.04 24.70 -103.87
N ASN A 226 35.90 25.33 -103.59
CA ASN A 226 35.12 26.03 -104.62
C ASN A 226 35.82 27.29 -105.15
N THR A 227 36.45 28.08 -104.27
CA THR A 227 37.00 29.40 -104.62
C THR A 227 38.42 29.34 -105.15
N LYS A 228 39.31 28.56 -104.54
CA LYS A 228 40.75 28.51 -104.87
C LYS A 228 41.08 27.43 -105.88
N TYR A 229 40.31 26.34 -105.93
CA TYR A 229 40.69 25.18 -106.74
C TYR A 229 39.75 24.99 -107.93
N LYS A 230 38.45 24.77 -107.69
CA LYS A 230 37.45 24.57 -108.75
C LYS A 230 37.44 25.73 -109.73
N SER A 231 37.36 26.96 -109.21
CA SER A 231 37.36 28.18 -110.02
C SER A 231 38.69 28.40 -110.76
N GLN A 232 39.85 28.11 -110.13
CA GLN A 232 41.15 28.28 -110.79
C GLN A 232 41.38 27.24 -111.89
N ILE A 233 41.06 25.97 -111.64
CA ILE A 233 41.17 24.91 -112.65
C ILE A 233 40.26 25.22 -113.84
N GLN A 234 39.01 25.65 -113.59
CA GLN A 234 38.09 26.09 -114.65
C GLN A 234 38.63 27.30 -115.42
N ASN A 235 39.22 28.28 -114.74
CA ASN A 235 39.81 29.45 -115.38
C ASN A 235 41.04 29.09 -116.23
N GLU A 236 41.88 28.16 -115.79
CA GLU A 236 43.05 27.69 -116.56
C GLU A 236 42.62 26.86 -117.78
N PHE A 237 41.59 26.01 -117.67
CA PHE A 237 40.99 25.36 -118.85
C PHE A 237 40.37 26.39 -119.82
N THR A 238 39.70 27.42 -119.30
CA THR A 238 39.18 28.52 -120.13
C THR A 238 40.30 29.29 -120.83
N ALA A 239 41.40 29.57 -120.13
CA ALA A 239 42.58 30.22 -120.69
C ALA A 239 43.31 29.34 -121.72
N LEU A 240 43.36 28.01 -121.51
CA LEU A 240 43.85 27.05 -122.49
C LEU A 240 42.96 27.06 -123.75
N HIS A 241 41.63 27.07 -123.61
CA HIS A 241 40.71 27.20 -124.75
C HIS A 241 40.89 28.52 -125.51
N GLU A 242 41.10 29.64 -124.80
CA GLU A 242 41.44 30.92 -125.45
C GLU A 242 42.77 30.88 -126.18
N ALA A 243 43.82 30.33 -125.57
CA ALA A 243 45.14 30.19 -126.20
C ALA A 243 45.13 29.24 -127.41
N MET A 244 44.14 28.35 -127.52
CA MET A 244 43.95 27.44 -128.65
C MET A 244 43.14 28.06 -129.82
N LYS A 245 42.45 29.21 -129.64
CA LYS A 245 41.67 29.86 -130.72
C LYS A 245 42.51 30.30 -131.92
N ASP A 246 43.81 30.57 -131.71
CA ASP A 246 44.74 31.00 -132.75
C ASP A 246 45.42 29.82 -133.48
N ILE A 247 45.05 28.57 -133.13
CA ILE A 247 45.53 27.36 -133.82
C ILE A 247 44.62 27.13 -135.03
N ASN A 248 44.94 27.78 -136.15
CA ASN A 248 44.30 27.48 -137.43
C ASN A 248 44.80 26.10 -137.92
N PRO A 249 43.92 25.10 -138.18
CA PRO A 249 44.34 23.81 -138.70
C PRO A 249 45.05 23.87 -140.05
N ASP A 250 44.87 24.96 -140.82
CA ASP A 250 45.30 25.06 -142.22
C ASP A 250 46.31 26.21 -142.52
N ASP A 251 46.98 26.79 -141.52
CA ASP A 251 47.94 27.92 -141.73
C ASP A 251 49.40 27.48 -141.58
N GLU A 252 50.16 27.49 -142.69
CA GLU A 252 51.58 27.10 -142.73
C GLU A 252 52.55 28.15 -142.14
N ASP A 253 52.09 29.37 -141.78
CA ASP A 253 52.98 30.48 -141.40
C ASP A 253 52.77 31.05 -139.97
N ALA A 254 52.10 30.29 -139.09
CA ALA A 254 51.91 30.69 -137.69
C ALA A 254 53.24 30.72 -136.90
N THR A 255 53.79 31.92 -136.69
CA THR A 255 55.05 32.14 -135.98
C THR A 255 54.98 31.80 -134.49
N LEU A 256 55.95 30.99 -134.04
CA LEU A 256 56.08 30.33 -132.73
C LEU A 256 56.20 31.27 -131.52
N LYS A 257 55.09 31.84 -131.04
CA LYS A 257 55.00 32.44 -129.68
C LYS A 257 54.12 31.64 -128.70
N GLY A 258 53.12 30.88 -129.18
CA GLY A 258 52.13 30.18 -128.34
C GLY A 258 52.59 28.86 -127.68
N LYS A 259 53.59 28.17 -128.24
CA LYS A 259 54.04 26.84 -127.76
C LYS A 259 54.67 26.88 -126.35
N CYS A 260 55.27 28.01 -125.96
CA CYS A 260 55.92 28.20 -124.65
C CYS A 260 54.88 28.52 -123.54
N THR A 261 53.84 29.28 -123.87
CA THR A 261 52.73 29.62 -122.97
C THR A 261 51.83 28.41 -122.68
N LEU A 262 51.49 27.61 -123.70
CA LEU A 262 50.72 26.36 -123.53
C LEU A 262 51.44 25.38 -122.59
N ARG A 263 52.75 25.20 -122.78
CA ARG A 263 53.57 24.33 -121.93
C ARG A 263 53.65 24.83 -120.48
N LEU A 264 53.79 26.14 -120.26
CA LEU A 264 53.78 26.76 -118.92
C LEU A 264 52.44 26.55 -118.17
N HIS A 265 51.30 26.64 -118.86
CA HIS A 265 49.99 26.39 -118.27
C HIS A 265 49.78 24.91 -117.93
N VAL A 266 50.21 23.99 -118.79
CA VAL A 266 50.12 22.54 -118.51
C VAL A 266 51.07 22.11 -117.37
N GLU A 267 52.28 22.67 -117.31
CA GLU A 267 53.23 22.42 -116.20
C GLU A 267 52.71 23.03 -114.86
N LYS A 268 51.99 24.16 -114.89
CA LYS A 268 51.30 24.72 -113.70
C LYS A 268 50.14 23.84 -113.22
N LEU A 269 49.34 23.27 -114.13
CA LEU A 269 48.27 22.32 -113.77
C LEU A 269 48.83 21.08 -113.06
N GLN A 270 49.98 20.57 -113.52
CA GLN A 270 50.66 19.43 -112.89
C GLN A 270 51.15 19.75 -111.46
N ALA A 271 51.73 20.94 -111.24
CA ALA A 271 52.22 21.36 -109.93
C ALA A 271 51.10 21.62 -108.91
N GLN A 272 49.97 22.21 -109.34
CA GLN A 272 48.82 22.47 -108.47
C GLN A 272 48.10 21.18 -108.05
N SER A 273 47.94 20.22 -108.97
CA SER A 273 47.37 18.90 -108.68
C SER A 273 48.19 18.11 -107.64
N TYR A 274 49.53 18.14 -107.75
CA TYR A 274 50.43 17.46 -106.80
C TYR A 274 50.44 18.08 -105.39
N THR A 275 50.25 19.40 -105.30
CA THR A 275 50.20 20.13 -104.02
C THR A 275 48.91 19.82 -103.25
N MET A 276 47.81 19.57 -103.95
CA MET A 276 46.50 19.20 -103.39
C MET A 276 46.51 17.81 -102.73
N ASP A 277 47.06 16.78 -103.41
CA ASP A 277 47.15 15.39 -102.89
C ASP A 277 47.93 15.32 -101.57
N LYS A 278 48.98 16.16 -101.43
CA LYS A 278 49.82 16.19 -100.23
C LYS A 278 49.14 16.90 -99.05
N LEU A 279 48.37 17.95 -99.30
CA LEU A 279 47.65 18.69 -98.26
C LEU A 279 46.46 17.89 -97.71
N LEU A 280 45.72 17.20 -98.59
CA LEU A 280 44.56 16.39 -98.21
C LEU A 280 44.96 15.20 -97.34
N LYS A 281 46.00 14.44 -97.74
CA LYS A 281 46.52 13.30 -96.99
C LYS A 281 47.07 13.72 -95.61
N SER A 282 47.80 14.83 -95.54
CA SER A 282 48.35 15.36 -94.29
C SER A 282 47.26 15.71 -93.26
N LYS A 283 46.19 16.40 -93.70
CA LYS A 283 45.10 16.82 -92.80
C LYS A 283 44.21 15.64 -92.33
N LEU A 284 43.97 14.64 -93.18
CA LEU A 284 43.24 13.42 -92.80
C LEU A 284 44.00 12.57 -91.77
N GLN A 285 45.34 12.50 -91.90
CA GLN A 285 46.20 11.75 -91.00
C GLN A 285 46.35 12.42 -89.63
N ASP A 286 46.39 13.76 -89.58
CA ASP A 286 46.39 14.54 -88.34
C ASP A 286 45.06 14.39 -87.57
N MET A 287 43.94 14.30 -88.29
CA MET A 287 42.60 14.07 -87.71
C MET A 287 42.48 12.69 -87.07
N LYS A 288 42.92 11.62 -87.77
CA LYS A 288 42.95 10.25 -87.25
C LYS A 288 43.81 10.15 -85.98
N THR A 289 45.01 10.72 -86.01
CA THR A 289 45.96 10.64 -84.89
C THR A 289 45.44 11.34 -83.63
N LYS A 290 44.74 12.47 -83.77
CA LYS A 290 44.14 13.20 -82.63
C LYS A 290 42.97 12.46 -81.98
N ILE A 291 42.21 11.71 -82.76
CA ILE A 291 41.05 10.93 -82.28
C ILE A 291 41.52 9.66 -81.57
N ASP A 292 42.46 8.91 -82.15
CA ASP A 292 43.04 7.70 -81.53
C ASP A 292 43.67 8.02 -80.15
N VAL A 293 44.44 9.11 -80.06
CA VAL A 293 45.05 9.56 -78.79
C VAL A 293 44.00 9.93 -77.74
N ALA A 294 42.87 10.54 -78.15
CA ALA A 294 41.81 10.92 -77.22
C ALA A 294 41.00 9.72 -76.69
N VAL A 295 40.81 8.68 -77.51
CA VAL A 295 40.12 7.45 -77.11
C VAL A 295 41.01 6.57 -76.22
N ASP A 296 42.29 6.42 -76.56
CA ASP A 296 43.25 5.65 -75.75
C ASP A 296 43.51 6.31 -74.38
N ASP A 297 43.56 7.64 -74.32
CA ASP A 297 43.66 8.39 -73.05
C ASP A 297 42.41 8.20 -72.16
N ALA A 298 41.21 8.06 -72.74
CA ALA A 298 39.98 7.81 -71.98
C ALA A 298 39.91 6.41 -71.36
N LEU A 299 40.51 5.41 -72.01
CA LEU A 299 40.47 4.01 -71.57
C LEU A 299 41.64 3.64 -70.63
N GLU A 300 42.87 4.03 -70.98
CA GLU A 300 44.10 3.44 -70.42
C GLU A 300 45.00 4.43 -69.67
N ASN A 301 44.62 5.72 -69.58
CA ASN A 301 45.43 6.71 -68.86
C ASN A 301 45.72 6.25 -67.42
N ARG A 302 47.01 6.19 -67.06
CA ARG A 302 47.51 5.66 -65.78
C ARG A 302 47.01 6.43 -64.55
N GLN A 303 46.47 7.62 -64.73
CA GLN A 303 46.02 8.53 -63.66
C GLN A 303 44.49 8.69 -63.65
N HIS A 304 43.82 8.62 -64.81
CA HIS A 304 42.40 8.95 -64.97
C HIS A 304 41.59 8.04 -65.92
N GLY A 305 42.20 7.01 -66.52
CA GLY A 305 41.52 6.06 -67.40
C GLY A 305 40.62 5.08 -66.63
N LEU A 306 39.67 4.45 -67.32
CA LEU A 306 38.72 3.49 -66.72
C LEU A 306 39.43 2.32 -65.99
N ASP A 307 40.57 1.85 -66.51
CA ASP A 307 41.37 0.77 -65.89
C ASP A 307 42.08 1.23 -64.59
N ALA A 308 42.55 2.48 -64.55
CA ALA A 308 43.16 3.07 -63.37
C ALA A 308 42.11 3.38 -62.30
N LEU A 309 40.93 3.88 -62.70
CA LEU A 309 39.82 4.21 -61.81
C LEU A 309 39.28 2.97 -61.06
N ASP A 310 39.21 1.81 -61.72
CA ASP A 310 38.76 0.55 -61.10
C ASP A 310 39.77 0.05 -60.04
N GLY A 311 41.07 0.21 -60.30
CA GLY A 311 42.15 -0.11 -59.36
C GLY A 311 42.24 0.88 -58.19
N TYR A 312 42.11 2.18 -58.46
CA TYR A 312 42.08 3.22 -57.43
C TYR A 312 40.86 3.07 -56.51
N LEU A 313 39.66 2.85 -57.06
CA LEU A 313 38.44 2.67 -56.24
C LEU A 313 38.53 1.43 -55.32
N LYS A 314 39.07 0.30 -55.82
CA LYS A 314 39.26 -0.89 -54.97
C LYS A 314 40.28 -0.63 -53.87
N THR A 315 41.42 -0.04 -54.22
CA THR A 315 42.49 0.29 -53.28
C THR A 315 42.05 1.34 -52.25
N ASP A 316 41.31 2.36 -52.69
CA ASP A 316 40.80 3.43 -51.82
C ASP A 316 39.69 2.92 -50.90
N LEU A 317 38.79 2.05 -51.36
CA LEU A 317 37.78 1.41 -50.49
C LEU A 317 38.43 0.50 -49.44
N GLU A 318 39.45 -0.26 -49.82
CA GLU A 318 40.25 -1.05 -48.87
C GLU A 318 41.01 -0.17 -47.89
N ASN A 319 41.66 0.90 -48.37
CA ASN A 319 42.35 1.87 -47.54
C ASN A 319 41.40 2.56 -46.57
N ILE A 320 40.22 2.99 -47.03
CA ILE A 320 39.16 3.58 -46.20
C ILE A 320 38.72 2.59 -45.12
N ARG A 321 38.46 1.32 -45.47
CA ARG A 321 38.09 0.30 -44.49
C ARG A 321 39.20 0.05 -43.48
N ASN A 322 40.44 -0.10 -43.95
CA ASN A 322 41.60 -0.38 -43.12
C ASN A 322 41.94 0.82 -42.22
N ASP A 323 41.76 2.05 -42.70
CA ASP A 323 41.93 3.27 -41.92
C ASP A 323 40.82 3.45 -40.89
N MET A 324 39.55 3.16 -41.24
CA MET A 324 38.45 3.14 -40.27
C MET A 324 38.71 2.09 -39.18
N GLN A 325 39.11 0.88 -39.56
CA GLN A 325 39.44 -0.19 -38.62
C GLN A 325 40.61 0.22 -37.71
N ARG A 326 41.68 0.78 -38.29
CA ARG A 326 42.85 1.25 -37.53
C ARG A 326 42.50 2.38 -36.57
N GLN A 327 41.71 3.36 -36.98
CA GLN A 327 41.30 4.48 -36.13
C GLN A 327 40.36 4.03 -35.01
N ILE A 328 39.40 3.15 -35.29
CA ILE A 328 38.50 2.59 -34.27
C ILE A 328 39.31 1.75 -33.26
N TYR A 329 40.26 0.94 -33.73
CA TYR A 329 41.12 0.15 -32.86
C TYR A 329 42.01 1.04 -31.98
N ALA A 330 42.64 2.06 -32.56
CA ALA A 330 43.46 3.00 -31.82
C ALA A 330 42.65 3.77 -30.77
N TYR A 331 41.39 4.13 -31.08
CA TYR A 331 40.48 4.77 -30.14
C TYR A 331 40.10 3.82 -28.99
N ILE A 332 39.68 2.59 -29.30
CA ILE A 332 39.37 1.55 -28.29
C ILE A 332 40.58 1.31 -27.39
N ASP A 333 41.77 1.14 -27.97
CA ASP A 333 43.01 0.90 -27.23
C ASP A 333 43.35 2.11 -26.33
N LYS A 334 43.18 3.34 -26.81
CA LYS A 334 43.44 4.54 -26.01
C LYS A 334 42.47 4.66 -24.83
N GLN A 335 41.18 4.43 -25.02
CA GLN A 335 40.20 4.53 -23.93
C GLN A 335 40.32 3.39 -22.92
N VAL A 336 40.47 2.16 -23.39
CA VAL A 336 40.61 0.99 -22.52
C VAL A 336 41.93 1.07 -21.75
N GLY A 337 43.02 1.47 -22.42
CA GLY A 337 44.30 1.72 -21.76
C GLY A 337 44.21 2.78 -20.66
N ALA A 338 43.48 3.87 -20.91
CA ALA A 338 43.25 4.91 -19.90
C ALA A 338 42.47 4.37 -18.68
N ILE A 339 41.46 3.55 -18.91
CA ILE A 339 40.65 2.92 -17.86
C ILE A 339 41.48 1.91 -17.06
N LEU A 340 42.28 1.07 -17.71
CA LEU A 340 43.15 0.10 -17.03
C LEU A 340 44.25 0.78 -16.21
N GLN A 341 44.82 1.87 -16.73
CA GLN A 341 45.81 2.65 -16.01
C GLN A 341 45.19 3.36 -14.80
N ALA A 342 43.97 3.89 -14.94
CA ALA A 342 43.22 4.47 -13.84
C ALA A 342 42.77 3.43 -12.80
N ALA A 343 42.38 2.23 -13.25
CA ALA A 343 42.10 1.08 -12.39
C ALA A 343 43.31 0.71 -11.56
N LYS A 344 44.51 0.62 -12.17
CA LYS A 344 45.77 0.39 -11.45
C LYS A 344 46.04 1.40 -10.34
N LEU A 345 45.69 2.67 -10.56
CA LEU A 345 45.88 3.76 -9.59
C LEU A 345 44.69 3.97 -8.65
N SER A 346 43.57 3.26 -8.83
CA SER A 346 42.31 3.54 -8.15
C SER A 346 42.36 3.36 -6.63
N TYR A 347 43.18 2.43 -6.13
CA TYR A 347 43.40 2.24 -4.69
C TYR A 347 44.39 3.25 -4.07
N THR A 348 45.09 4.04 -4.90
CA THR A 348 46.01 5.09 -4.43
C THR A 348 45.32 6.45 -4.27
N VAL A 349 44.07 6.57 -4.70
CA VAL A 349 43.29 7.81 -4.65
C VAL A 349 42.48 7.91 -3.36
N TYR A 350 42.78 8.91 -2.53
CA TYR A 350 42.04 9.21 -1.31
C TYR A 350 41.08 10.39 -1.56
N GLY A 351 39.85 10.11 -2.01
CA GLY A 351 38.84 11.14 -2.27
C GLY A 351 37.74 10.71 -3.23
N LYS A 352 36.90 11.67 -3.61
CA LYS A 352 35.80 11.52 -4.58
C LYS A 352 36.07 12.31 -5.86
N ASN A 353 37.33 12.48 -6.23
CA ASN A 353 37.73 13.18 -7.45
C ASN A 353 38.35 12.17 -8.42
N ILE A 354 37.71 12.02 -9.58
CA ILE A 354 38.12 11.06 -10.60
C ILE A 354 39.39 11.49 -11.34
N ALA A 355 39.71 12.80 -11.35
CA ALA A 355 40.93 13.32 -11.95
C ALA A 355 42.18 12.71 -11.29
N ASP A 356 42.11 12.43 -9.99
CA ASP A 356 43.22 11.92 -9.19
C ASP A 356 43.60 10.48 -9.57
N THR A 357 42.70 9.75 -10.25
CA THR A 357 43.00 8.41 -10.82
C THR A 357 43.89 8.48 -12.06
N GLY A 358 44.13 9.68 -12.61
CA GLY A 358 44.79 9.87 -13.90
C GLY A 358 43.92 9.51 -15.11
N LEU A 359 42.67 9.06 -14.90
CA LEU A 359 41.74 8.67 -15.97
C LEU A 359 41.55 9.78 -17.00
N LEU A 360 41.18 10.98 -16.55
CA LEU A 360 40.90 12.12 -17.42
C LEU A 360 42.10 12.52 -18.28
N ARG A 361 43.31 12.39 -17.73
CA ARG A 361 44.56 12.74 -18.43
C ARG A 361 44.90 11.75 -19.53
N ASN A 362 44.51 10.48 -19.36
CA ASN A 362 44.90 9.40 -20.26
C ASN A 362 43.81 9.09 -21.32
N LEU A 363 42.55 9.46 -21.07
CA LEU A 363 41.48 9.38 -22.07
C LEU A 363 41.76 10.34 -23.23
N ALA A 364 41.28 9.99 -24.43
CA ALA A 364 41.46 10.84 -25.62
C ALA A 364 40.87 12.25 -25.40
N ASP A 365 41.59 13.27 -25.87
CA ASP A 365 41.29 14.69 -25.59
C ASP A 365 39.90 15.13 -26.08
N ASP A 366 39.41 14.58 -27.19
CA ASP A 366 38.08 14.86 -27.75
C ASP A 366 37.02 13.81 -27.38
N SER A 367 37.24 13.06 -26.30
CA SER A 367 36.34 11.99 -25.90
C SER A 367 35.17 12.48 -25.06
N LYS A 368 33.94 12.21 -25.50
CA LYS A 368 32.74 12.35 -24.66
C LYS A 368 32.85 11.57 -23.34
N LEU A 369 33.63 10.47 -23.29
CA LEU A 369 33.92 9.76 -22.02
C LEU A 369 34.77 10.63 -21.08
N ARG A 370 35.76 11.36 -21.61
CA ARG A 370 36.57 12.28 -20.81
C ARG A 370 35.71 13.43 -20.28
N ASP A 371 34.84 14.00 -21.09
CA ASP A 371 33.91 15.04 -20.66
C ASP A 371 32.92 14.52 -19.61
N LEU A 372 32.36 13.33 -19.84
CA LEU A 372 31.47 12.66 -18.91
C LEU A 372 32.16 12.45 -17.56
N PHE A 373 33.34 11.84 -17.55
CA PHE A 373 34.10 11.63 -16.32
C PHE A 373 34.52 12.95 -15.68
N ASN A 374 34.88 13.97 -16.45
CA ASN A 374 35.26 15.29 -15.92
C ASN A 374 34.06 16.02 -15.29
N SER A 375 32.85 15.80 -15.81
CA SER A 375 31.61 16.36 -15.26
C SER A 375 31.14 15.64 -13.99
N MET A 376 31.67 14.45 -13.71
CA MET A 376 31.28 13.65 -12.55
C MET A 376 32.01 14.11 -11.29
N SER A 377 31.24 14.51 -10.28
CA SER A 377 31.75 14.94 -8.97
C SER A 377 31.02 14.20 -7.84
N GLY A 378 31.53 14.35 -6.61
CA GLY A 378 30.87 13.84 -5.41
C GLY A 378 30.68 12.31 -5.41
N SER A 379 29.50 11.83 -5.01
CA SER A 379 29.25 10.38 -4.88
C SER A 379 29.41 9.61 -6.18
N THR A 380 29.09 10.22 -7.33
CA THR A 380 29.21 9.59 -8.66
C THR A 380 30.66 9.32 -9.01
N ALA A 381 31.55 10.30 -8.82
CA ALA A 381 32.99 10.10 -8.98
C ALA A 381 33.54 9.05 -8.01
N GLY A 382 33.04 9.02 -6.76
CA GLY A 382 33.36 7.95 -5.81
C GLY A 382 32.92 6.55 -6.25
N ASN A 383 31.75 6.42 -6.88
CA ASN A 383 31.28 5.14 -7.42
C ASN A 383 32.11 4.67 -8.62
N ILE A 384 32.62 5.60 -9.42
CA ILE A 384 33.48 5.27 -10.55
C ILE A 384 34.86 4.85 -10.07
N ILE A 385 35.41 5.50 -9.05
CA ILE A 385 36.62 5.02 -8.38
C ILE A 385 36.42 3.61 -7.84
N LYS A 386 35.26 3.30 -7.24
CA LYS A 386 34.91 1.93 -6.83
C LYS A 386 34.78 0.95 -8.00
N ALA A 387 34.24 1.38 -9.14
CA ALA A 387 34.17 0.55 -10.34
C ALA A 387 35.58 0.29 -10.91
N LEU A 388 36.47 1.28 -10.88
CA LEU A 388 37.89 1.13 -11.23
C LEU A 388 38.61 0.19 -10.26
N GLN A 389 38.26 0.22 -8.97
CA GLN A 389 38.75 -0.73 -7.95
C GLN A 389 38.23 -2.15 -8.20
N ALA A 390 36.96 -2.31 -8.59
CA ALA A 390 36.42 -3.61 -8.98
C ALA A 390 37.13 -4.17 -10.22
N ILE A 391 37.42 -3.33 -11.22
CA ILE A 391 38.25 -3.71 -12.38
C ILE A 391 39.67 -4.08 -11.94
N TYR A 392 40.25 -3.36 -10.98
CA TYR A 392 41.55 -3.69 -10.40
C TYR A 392 41.55 -5.06 -9.75
N ASP A 393 40.52 -5.39 -8.98
CA ASP A 393 40.40 -6.66 -8.26
C ASP A 393 40.18 -7.84 -9.22
N GLU A 394 39.28 -7.67 -10.19
CA GLU A 394 38.94 -8.69 -11.19
C GLU A 394 40.14 -9.03 -12.07
N LEU A 395 40.85 -8.01 -12.56
CA LEU A 395 42.06 -8.18 -13.38
C LEU A 395 43.31 -8.43 -12.54
N ARG A 396 43.19 -8.52 -11.21
CA ARG A 396 44.27 -8.73 -10.24
C ARG A 396 45.46 -7.82 -10.49
N LEU A 397 45.20 -6.53 -10.69
CA LEU A 397 46.23 -5.51 -10.98
C LEU A 397 47.13 -5.20 -9.76
N GLY A 398 47.03 -5.97 -8.68
CA GLY A 398 47.81 -5.87 -7.45
C GLY A 398 49.15 -6.59 -7.51
N GLY A 399 50.22 -5.80 -7.51
CA GLY A 399 51.62 -6.25 -7.47
C GLY A 399 52.53 -5.43 -8.41
N ILE A 400 53.82 -5.77 -8.45
CA ILE A 400 54.83 -5.17 -9.35
C ILE A 400 54.56 -5.51 -10.84
N LEU A 401 53.56 -6.35 -11.13
CA LEU A 401 53.23 -6.79 -12.47
C LEU A 401 52.74 -5.62 -13.37
N PRO A 402 53.14 -5.60 -14.65
CA PRO A 402 52.67 -4.60 -15.62
C PRO A 402 51.17 -4.74 -15.86
N VAL A 403 50.51 -3.64 -16.26
CA VAL A 403 49.12 -3.68 -16.73
C VAL A 403 49.03 -4.72 -17.86
N PRO A 404 48.02 -5.62 -17.86
CA PRO A 404 47.83 -6.57 -18.95
C PRO A 404 47.85 -5.85 -20.29
N ASN A 405 48.54 -6.42 -21.28
CA ASN A 405 48.52 -5.84 -22.62
C ASN A 405 47.07 -5.85 -23.12
N ILE A 406 46.60 -4.71 -23.65
CA ILE A 406 45.22 -4.53 -24.09
C ILE A 406 44.85 -5.59 -25.16
N GLN A 407 45.82 -6.05 -25.96
CA GLN A 407 45.61 -7.08 -26.97
C GLN A 407 45.35 -8.48 -26.39
N ASP A 408 45.69 -8.72 -25.13
CA ASP A 408 45.53 -10.01 -24.45
C ASP A 408 44.17 -10.14 -23.74
N LEU A 409 43.34 -9.09 -23.75
CA LEU A 409 42.00 -9.12 -23.18
C LEU A 409 41.00 -9.69 -24.18
N ASP A 410 40.40 -10.84 -23.85
CA ASP A 410 39.43 -11.55 -24.71
C ASP A 410 38.28 -10.65 -25.17
N PHE A 411 37.73 -9.81 -24.28
CA PHE A 411 36.69 -8.84 -24.65
C PHE A 411 37.14 -7.87 -25.74
N ILE A 412 38.38 -7.36 -25.68
CA ILE A 412 38.91 -6.42 -26.68
C ILE A 412 39.17 -7.14 -28.00
N LYS A 413 39.68 -8.36 -27.94
CA LYS A 413 39.87 -9.21 -29.12
C LYS A 413 38.55 -9.51 -29.82
N TYR A 414 37.50 -9.87 -29.09
CA TYR A 414 36.17 -10.12 -29.64
C TYR A 414 35.53 -8.84 -30.18
N LEU A 415 35.60 -7.73 -29.44
CA LEU A 415 35.07 -6.44 -29.91
C LEU A 415 35.75 -5.97 -31.19
N LYS A 416 37.09 -6.09 -31.28
CA LYS A 416 37.84 -5.77 -32.50
C LYS A 416 37.46 -6.70 -33.65
N SER A 417 37.27 -7.98 -33.38
CA SER A 417 36.82 -8.97 -34.37
C SER A 417 35.40 -8.65 -34.88
N ASP A 418 34.47 -8.29 -33.99
CA ASP A 418 33.11 -7.93 -34.35
C ASP A 418 33.07 -6.65 -35.19
N VAL A 419 33.86 -5.63 -34.83
CA VAL A 419 34.03 -4.41 -35.64
C VAL A 419 34.62 -4.74 -37.00
N ALA A 420 35.64 -5.60 -37.09
CA ALA A 420 36.20 -6.02 -38.37
C ALA A 420 35.15 -6.78 -39.21
N ASN A 421 34.34 -7.63 -38.59
CA ASN A 421 33.30 -8.39 -39.26
C ASN A 421 32.16 -7.48 -39.77
N GLU A 422 31.71 -6.52 -38.98
CA GLU A 422 30.72 -5.52 -39.42
C GLU A 422 31.26 -4.62 -40.53
N LEU A 423 32.51 -4.15 -40.42
CA LEU A 423 33.15 -3.39 -41.51
C LEU A 423 33.30 -4.24 -42.77
N LYS A 424 33.60 -5.54 -42.64
CA LYS A 424 33.66 -6.50 -43.77
C LYS A 424 32.29 -6.80 -44.38
N LYS A 425 31.19 -6.70 -43.62
CA LYS A 425 29.83 -6.79 -44.19
C LYS A 425 29.51 -5.61 -45.10
N VAL A 426 30.10 -4.44 -44.84
CA VAL A 426 29.91 -3.21 -45.61
C VAL A 426 30.91 -3.09 -46.77
N ILE A 427 32.19 -3.39 -46.54
CA ILE A 427 33.28 -3.37 -47.54
C ILE A 427 34.09 -4.68 -47.40
N LYS A 428 33.88 -5.64 -48.29
CA LYS A 428 34.55 -6.97 -48.27
C LYS A 428 36.01 -6.88 -48.78
N ASP A 429 36.80 -7.92 -48.50
CA ASP A 429 38.24 -8.00 -48.89
C ASP A 429 38.39 -8.02 -50.43
N ALA A 430 39.31 -7.22 -50.99
CA ALA A 430 39.55 -7.20 -52.44
C ALA A 430 40.45 -8.34 -52.93
N SER A 431 41.20 -8.99 -52.03
CA SER A 431 42.00 -10.16 -52.39
C SER A 431 41.13 -11.42 -52.44
N GLU A 432 40.94 -11.89 -53.67
CA GLU A 432 40.25 -13.11 -54.12
C GLU A 432 38.74 -12.97 -54.37
N GLY A 433 38.42 -12.45 -55.57
CA GLY A 433 37.12 -12.68 -56.20
C GLY A 433 36.07 -11.60 -56.00
N TYR A 434 36.45 -10.40 -55.57
CA TYR A 434 35.50 -9.29 -55.43
C TYR A 434 35.11 -8.70 -56.79
N LYS A 435 34.01 -9.22 -57.37
CA LYS A 435 33.27 -8.54 -58.44
C LYS A 435 32.32 -7.53 -57.79
N PHE A 436 32.29 -6.29 -58.26
CA PHE A 436 31.17 -5.38 -57.99
C PHE A 436 29.89 -6.11 -58.43
N SER A 437 29.06 -6.57 -57.48
CA SER A 437 27.96 -7.54 -57.73
C SER A 437 26.60 -6.85 -57.78
N GLU A 438 25.52 -7.59 -58.09
CA GLU A 438 24.11 -7.13 -58.17
C GLU A 438 23.63 -6.23 -57.02
N ILE A 439 24.28 -6.27 -55.87
CA ILE A 439 23.88 -5.55 -54.65
C ILE A 439 24.77 -4.32 -54.38
N PHE A 440 26.04 -4.30 -54.78
CA PHE A 440 27.00 -3.23 -54.44
C PHE A 440 27.64 -2.64 -55.69
N MET A 441 27.36 -1.35 -55.95
CA MET A 441 27.81 -0.63 -57.15
C MET A 441 27.39 -1.32 -58.47
N HIS A 442 26.26 -2.03 -58.46
CA HIS A 442 25.78 -2.84 -59.58
C HIS A 442 25.65 -2.07 -60.90
N LYS A 443 25.13 -0.84 -60.83
CA LYS A 443 25.00 0.03 -62.02
C LYS A 443 26.36 0.48 -62.57
N TYR A 444 27.34 0.72 -61.69
CA TYR A 444 28.71 1.03 -62.11
C TYR A 444 29.33 -0.19 -62.81
N TYR A 445 29.20 -1.37 -62.21
CA TYR A 445 29.70 -2.64 -62.78
C TYR A 445 29.13 -2.93 -64.17
N ILE A 446 27.81 -2.83 -64.36
CA ILE A 446 27.17 -3.04 -65.67
C ILE A 446 27.71 -2.08 -66.74
N GLN A 447 28.10 -0.86 -66.35
CA GLN A 447 28.58 0.16 -67.27
C GLN A 447 30.08 0.03 -67.58
N THR A 448 30.92 -0.40 -66.64
CA THR A 448 32.39 -0.30 -66.77
C THR A 448 33.14 -1.63 -66.90
N MET A 449 32.46 -2.78 -66.73
CA MET A 449 33.09 -4.12 -66.67
C MET A 449 33.97 -4.47 -67.89
N LYS A 450 35.09 -5.14 -67.63
CA LYS A 450 36.06 -5.69 -68.60
C LYS A 450 36.13 -7.22 -68.41
N GLU A 451 35.23 -7.97 -69.04
CA GLU A 451 35.27 -9.45 -69.05
C GLU A 451 35.56 -9.95 -70.48
N GLU A 452 36.32 -11.05 -70.62
CA GLU A 452 36.75 -11.63 -71.91
C GLU A 452 35.61 -11.95 -72.91
N ARG A 453 34.33 -11.91 -72.49
CA ARG A 453 33.16 -12.20 -73.33
C ARG A 453 32.03 -11.15 -73.28
N ARG A 454 32.15 -10.07 -72.47
CA ARG A 454 31.13 -9.01 -72.34
C ARG A 454 31.78 -7.72 -71.79
N GLU A 455 31.72 -6.64 -72.56
CA GLU A 455 32.06 -5.29 -72.08
C GLU A 455 30.82 -4.62 -71.49
N GLY A 456 31.01 -3.77 -70.48
CA GLY A 456 29.93 -2.93 -69.94
C GLY A 456 29.47 -1.87 -70.94
N GLU A 457 28.21 -1.40 -70.87
CA GLU A 457 27.62 -0.52 -71.89
C GLU A 457 28.47 0.73 -72.17
N LEU A 458 28.95 1.44 -71.15
CA LEU A 458 29.82 2.62 -71.30
C LEU A 458 31.17 2.26 -71.92
N ARG A 459 31.79 1.14 -71.49
CA ARG A 459 33.05 0.67 -72.07
C ARG A 459 32.85 0.32 -73.54
N GLY A 460 31.83 -0.48 -73.85
CA GLY A 460 31.44 -0.90 -75.20
C GLY A 460 31.08 0.27 -76.13
N MET A 461 30.49 1.34 -75.60
CA MET A 461 30.25 2.56 -76.37
C MET A 461 31.56 3.31 -76.68
N ILE A 462 32.54 3.32 -75.76
CA ILE A 462 33.84 3.97 -75.96
C ILE A 462 34.74 3.16 -76.90
N THR A 463 34.79 1.82 -76.76
CA THR A 463 35.46 0.92 -77.71
C THR A 463 34.79 0.95 -79.08
N GLY A 464 33.45 1.00 -79.13
CA GLY A 464 32.68 1.12 -80.36
C GLY A 464 32.97 2.39 -81.17
N ILE A 465 33.37 3.50 -80.53
CA ILE A 465 33.83 4.71 -81.22
C ILE A 465 35.15 4.45 -81.98
N LYS A 466 36.06 3.67 -81.38
CA LYS A 466 37.32 3.25 -82.01
C LYS A 466 37.07 2.28 -83.16
N GLU A 467 36.20 1.29 -82.96
CA GLU A 467 35.84 0.30 -83.98
C GLU A 467 35.14 0.94 -85.18
N GLN A 468 34.22 1.90 -84.97
CA GLN A 468 33.56 2.63 -86.07
C GLN A 468 34.54 3.52 -86.85
N PHE A 469 35.54 4.12 -86.20
CA PHE A 469 36.59 4.89 -86.87
C PHE A 469 37.62 4.00 -87.58
N GLU A 470 38.00 2.86 -86.99
CA GLU A 470 38.84 1.84 -87.63
C GLU A 470 38.13 1.17 -88.80
N ASP A 471 36.79 1.12 -88.79
CA ASP A 471 36.00 0.57 -89.89
C ASP A 471 35.88 1.48 -91.11
N GLU A 472 35.97 2.78 -90.93
CA GLU A 472 35.88 3.72 -92.05
C GLU A 472 37.24 4.09 -92.65
N PHE A 473 38.37 3.79 -91.97
CA PHE A 473 39.72 4.19 -92.43
C PHE A 473 40.69 3.01 -92.59
N LYS A 474 41.56 3.08 -93.60
CA LYS A 474 42.73 2.21 -93.80
C LYS A 474 43.87 2.60 -92.84
N SER A 475 44.88 1.71 -92.78
CA SER A 475 46.11 1.90 -92.00
C SER A 475 46.93 3.13 -92.41
N ASP A 476 46.79 3.63 -93.64
CA ASP A 476 47.54 4.78 -94.19
C ASP A 476 46.83 6.14 -94.02
N GLY A 477 45.66 6.18 -93.38
CA GLY A 477 44.89 7.41 -93.15
C GLY A 477 43.87 7.74 -94.25
N THR A 478 43.71 6.88 -95.26
CA THR A 478 42.66 6.99 -96.29
C THR A 478 41.39 6.22 -95.89
N ILE A 479 40.23 6.56 -96.45
CA ILE A 479 38.96 5.85 -96.16
C ILE A 479 38.99 4.41 -96.75
N LYS A 480 38.39 3.41 -96.09
CA LYS A 480 38.31 2.02 -96.61
C LYS A 480 37.65 2.02 -97.99
N SER A 481 38.33 1.44 -98.97
CA SER A 481 38.15 1.70 -100.40
C SER A 481 37.02 0.93 -101.10
N GLU A 482 36.06 0.39 -100.37
CA GLU A 482 34.90 -0.27 -101.01
C GLU A 482 34.04 0.73 -101.80
N ASN A 483 34.20 2.04 -101.54
CA ASN A 483 33.55 3.14 -102.26
C ASN A 483 34.48 4.09 -103.05
N VAL A 484 35.81 3.86 -103.08
CA VAL A 484 36.78 4.81 -103.70
C VAL A 484 37.77 4.12 -104.64
N ASN A 485 37.29 3.14 -105.42
CA ASN A 485 38.13 2.49 -106.45
C ASN A 485 38.38 3.38 -107.68
N GLY A 486 37.63 4.48 -107.82
CA GLY A 486 37.74 5.39 -108.97
C GLY A 486 38.83 6.44 -108.85
N TYR A 487 39.21 6.90 -107.65
CA TYR A 487 40.12 8.04 -107.50
C TYR A 487 41.54 7.76 -108.01
N GLU A 488 42.14 6.62 -107.64
CA GLU A 488 43.49 6.25 -108.12
C GLU A 488 43.49 5.89 -109.62
N GLN A 489 42.43 5.26 -110.12
CA GLN A 489 42.26 4.99 -111.56
C GLN A 489 42.05 6.28 -112.37
N ALA A 490 41.25 7.22 -111.86
CA ALA A 490 41.01 8.53 -112.48
C ALA A 490 42.23 9.45 -112.34
N LYS A 491 43.02 9.35 -111.27
CA LYS A 491 44.31 10.04 -111.09
C LYS A 491 45.35 9.53 -112.09
N GLN A 492 45.43 8.21 -112.30
CA GLN A 492 46.21 7.64 -113.40
C GLN A 492 45.70 8.14 -114.75
N GLY A 493 44.39 8.08 -115.00
CA GLY A 493 43.77 8.57 -116.24
C GLY A 493 44.05 10.06 -116.50
N TYR A 494 43.98 10.91 -115.47
CA TYR A 494 44.30 12.33 -115.53
C TYR A 494 45.79 12.56 -115.81
N ASN A 495 46.69 11.85 -115.13
CA ASN A 495 48.12 11.94 -115.39
C ASN A 495 48.49 11.44 -116.79
N THR A 496 47.85 10.37 -117.26
CA THR A 496 47.98 9.86 -118.63
C THR A 496 47.44 10.87 -119.64
N ALA A 497 46.28 11.48 -119.40
CA ALA A 497 45.70 12.52 -120.25
C ALA A 497 46.59 13.78 -120.30
N ILE A 498 47.15 14.23 -119.17
CA ILE A 498 48.14 15.33 -119.15
C ILE A 498 49.38 14.94 -119.94
N TYR A 499 49.86 13.71 -119.80
CA TYR A 499 51.01 13.20 -120.55
C TYR A 499 50.71 13.17 -122.06
N ASP A 500 49.49 12.78 -122.44
CA ASP A 500 49.02 12.78 -123.82
C ASP A 500 48.82 14.21 -124.36
N VAL A 501 48.37 15.17 -123.54
CA VAL A 501 48.32 16.61 -123.87
C VAL A 501 49.74 17.16 -124.08
N LEU A 502 50.69 16.88 -123.17
CA LEU A 502 52.10 17.27 -123.31
C LEU A 502 52.74 16.69 -124.58
N ARG A 503 52.38 15.45 -124.95
CA ARG A 503 52.80 14.80 -126.20
C ARG A 503 52.16 15.46 -127.42
N SER A 504 50.86 15.80 -127.34
CA SER A 504 50.08 16.42 -128.41
C SER A 504 50.43 17.89 -128.66
N ILE A 505 51.08 18.59 -127.73
CA ILE A 505 51.72 19.91 -128.00
C ILE A 505 52.73 19.82 -129.18
N SER A 506 53.20 18.62 -129.51
CA SER A 506 54.06 18.38 -130.68
C SER A 506 53.27 18.23 -132.01
N ASN A 507 51.98 17.87 -131.96
CA ASN A 507 51.05 17.69 -133.10
C ASN A 507 49.77 18.53 -132.87
N LEU A 508 49.76 19.76 -133.41
CA LEU A 508 48.77 20.79 -133.08
C LEU A 508 47.30 20.42 -133.39
N GLU A 509 47.04 19.55 -134.38
CA GLU A 509 45.67 19.17 -134.82
C GLU A 509 44.88 18.33 -133.81
N THR A 510 45.52 17.51 -132.97
CA THR A 510 44.83 16.63 -132.00
C THR A 510 44.71 17.25 -130.60
N LEU A 511 45.25 18.45 -130.41
CA LEU A 511 45.35 19.13 -129.12
C LEU A 511 43.98 19.53 -128.52
N PRO A 512 43.00 20.07 -129.28
CA PRO A 512 41.71 20.47 -128.71
C PRO A 512 40.94 19.30 -128.08
N ALA A 513 40.89 18.15 -128.77
CA ALA A 513 40.20 16.96 -128.26
C ALA A 513 40.86 16.36 -127.00
N ALA A 514 42.18 16.43 -126.90
CA ALA A 514 42.92 15.99 -125.71
C ALA A 514 42.67 16.90 -124.50
N VAL A 515 42.58 18.22 -124.71
CA VAL A 515 42.25 19.19 -123.66
C VAL A 515 40.80 19.02 -123.19
N GLU A 516 39.85 18.80 -124.10
CA GLU A 516 38.44 18.54 -123.76
C GLU A 516 38.28 17.24 -122.95
N ALA A 517 39.03 16.18 -123.29
CA ALA A 517 39.06 14.95 -122.52
C ALA A 517 39.64 15.16 -121.09
N ALA A 518 40.72 15.94 -120.97
CA ALA A 518 41.34 16.27 -119.68
C ALA A 518 40.43 17.17 -118.81
N GLU A 519 39.73 18.13 -119.41
CA GLU A 519 38.75 18.99 -118.73
C GLU A 519 37.59 18.16 -118.18
N LYS A 520 37.06 17.22 -118.97
CA LYS A 520 35.99 16.32 -118.54
C LYS A 520 36.43 15.42 -117.39
N GLU A 521 37.65 14.90 -117.43
CA GLU A 521 38.18 14.03 -116.36
C GLU A 521 38.51 14.83 -115.09
N ALA A 522 39.06 16.04 -115.24
CA ALA A 522 39.25 16.97 -114.12
C ALA A 522 37.91 17.36 -113.48
N GLY A 523 36.86 17.58 -114.28
CA GLY A 523 35.50 17.82 -113.81
C GLY A 523 34.93 16.67 -112.99
N LYS A 524 35.20 15.41 -113.38
CA LYS A 524 34.79 14.23 -112.58
C LYS A 524 35.53 14.16 -111.24
N LEU A 525 36.85 14.34 -111.24
CA LEU A 525 37.68 14.32 -110.03
C LEU A 525 37.28 15.44 -109.06
N MET A 526 37.02 16.63 -109.59
CA MET A 526 36.50 17.77 -108.83
C MET A 526 35.16 17.44 -108.16
N ASN A 527 34.17 16.97 -108.93
CA ASN A 527 32.88 16.60 -108.35
C ASN A 527 32.97 15.46 -107.33
N LEU A 528 33.87 14.50 -107.55
CA LEU A 528 34.09 13.39 -106.63
C LEU A 528 34.68 13.88 -105.29
N LEU A 529 35.66 14.78 -105.33
CA LEU A 529 36.24 15.39 -104.14
C LEU A 529 35.22 16.27 -103.37
N GLU A 530 34.40 17.04 -104.09
CA GLU A 530 33.33 17.83 -103.47
C GLU A 530 32.32 16.92 -102.73
N ASN A 531 31.96 15.79 -103.33
CA ASN A 531 31.06 14.81 -102.73
C ASN A 531 31.68 14.12 -101.51
N GLU A 532 32.98 13.83 -101.52
CA GLU A 532 33.69 13.28 -100.36
C GLU A 532 33.70 14.25 -99.18
N ILE A 533 33.98 15.54 -99.41
CA ILE A 533 33.95 16.53 -98.33
C ILE A 533 32.52 16.69 -97.78
N ARG A 534 31.50 16.65 -98.64
CA ARG A 534 30.09 16.67 -98.21
C ARG A 534 29.67 15.41 -97.45
N ALA A 535 30.20 14.24 -97.81
CA ALA A 535 29.96 12.99 -97.09
C ALA A 535 30.55 13.03 -95.67
N VAL A 536 31.77 13.58 -95.52
CA VAL A 536 32.39 13.82 -94.21
C VAL A 536 31.55 14.79 -93.37
N GLN A 537 31.04 15.87 -93.98
CA GLN A 537 30.16 16.82 -93.30
C GLN A 537 28.84 16.18 -92.81
N GLN A 538 28.24 15.29 -93.61
CA GLN A 538 27.06 14.52 -93.21
C GLN A 538 27.35 13.53 -92.06
N ALA A 539 28.52 12.87 -92.09
CA ALA A 539 28.96 12.01 -91.00
C ALA A 539 29.14 12.79 -89.69
N ILE A 540 29.78 13.97 -89.73
CA ILE A 540 29.93 14.87 -88.58
C ILE A 540 28.57 15.32 -88.02
N ASN A 541 27.60 15.65 -88.88
CA ASN A 541 26.24 15.97 -88.43
C ASN A 541 25.58 14.82 -87.68
N LYS A 542 25.73 13.59 -88.17
CA LYS A 542 25.18 12.40 -87.52
C LYS A 542 25.85 12.11 -86.18
N ILE A 543 27.16 12.35 -86.07
CA ILE A 543 27.88 12.33 -84.79
C ILE A 543 27.30 13.40 -83.84
N GLY A 544 26.99 14.60 -84.34
CA GLY A 544 26.31 15.66 -83.60
C GLY A 544 24.93 15.25 -83.04
N GLU A 545 24.11 14.57 -83.84
CA GLU A 545 22.82 14.03 -83.40
C GLU A 545 22.99 12.97 -82.31
N ASN A 546 23.91 12.02 -82.49
CA ASN A 546 24.21 10.98 -81.49
C ASN A 546 24.70 11.59 -80.16
N VAL A 547 25.54 12.63 -80.22
CA VAL A 547 26.01 13.35 -79.01
C VAL A 547 24.86 14.07 -78.32
N ARG A 548 23.90 14.63 -79.07
CA ARG A 548 22.70 15.27 -78.50
C ARG A 548 21.77 14.28 -77.81
N ASP A 549 21.59 13.10 -78.39
CA ASP A 549 20.76 12.04 -77.80
C ASP A 549 21.43 11.47 -76.55
N ALA A 550 22.75 11.28 -76.57
CA ALA A 550 23.54 10.92 -75.38
C ALA A 550 23.46 11.99 -74.27
N ASP A 551 23.57 13.27 -74.63
CA ASP A 551 23.44 14.41 -73.70
C ASP A 551 22.07 14.38 -72.99
N THR A 552 21.00 14.17 -73.76
CA THR A 552 19.62 14.10 -73.27
C THR A 552 19.37 12.87 -72.40
N GLY A 553 19.87 11.70 -72.82
CA GLY A 553 19.77 10.45 -72.06
C GLY A 553 20.50 10.52 -70.71
N LEU A 554 21.68 11.12 -70.69
CA LEU A 554 22.45 11.36 -69.47
C LEU A 554 21.74 12.33 -68.51
N ASP A 555 21.10 13.39 -69.03
CA ASP A 555 20.31 14.31 -68.19
C ASP A 555 19.10 13.61 -67.55
N ALA A 556 18.37 12.79 -68.32
CA ALA A 556 17.26 12.00 -67.79
C ALA A 556 17.72 11.00 -66.71
N ALA A 557 18.87 10.35 -66.91
CA ALA A 557 19.46 9.44 -65.94
C ALA A 557 19.88 10.18 -64.64
N LEU A 558 20.50 11.35 -64.75
CA LEU A 558 20.89 12.18 -63.60
C LEU A 558 19.66 12.67 -62.82
N LEU A 559 18.60 13.11 -63.51
CA LEU A 559 17.32 13.48 -62.88
C LEU A 559 16.70 12.32 -62.10
N ASN A 560 16.70 11.11 -62.68
CA ASN A 560 16.20 9.91 -62.00
C ASN A 560 17.02 9.59 -60.74
N VAL A 561 18.35 9.72 -60.79
CA VAL A 561 19.22 9.54 -59.63
C VAL A 561 18.91 10.58 -58.55
N MET A 562 18.74 11.85 -58.91
CA MET A 562 18.37 12.91 -57.96
C MET A 562 17.00 12.69 -57.33
N SER A 563 16.00 12.24 -58.10
CA SER A 563 14.67 11.91 -57.56
C SER A 563 14.73 10.73 -56.58
N SER A 564 15.45 9.67 -56.93
CA SER A 564 15.65 8.50 -56.06
C SER A 564 16.36 8.89 -54.76
N LEU A 565 17.32 9.81 -54.82
CA LEU A 565 18.02 10.30 -53.63
C LEU A 565 17.07 11.05 -52.68
N ARG A 566 16.15 11.87 -53.22
CA ARG A 566 15.12 12.55 -52.41
C ARG A 566 14.13 11.57 -51.78
N ASP A 567 13.74 10.53 -52.51
CA ASP A 567 12.87 9.49 -51.96
C ASP A 567 13.55 8.71 -50.83
N VAL A 568 14.85 8.40 -50.99
CA VAL A 568 15.66 7.78 -49.94
C VAL A 568 15.74 8.70 -48.72
N GLU A 569 15.98 10.00 -48.90
CA GLU A 569 16.01 10.98 -47.82
C GLU A 569 14.68 11.04 -47.06
N SER A 570 13.56 11.14 -47.77
CA SER A 570 12.23 11.19 -47.16
C SER A 570 11.90 9.91 -46.38
N ASN A 571 12.09 8.75 -47.01
CA ASN A 571 11.79 7.44 -46.41
C ASN A 571 12.68 7.15 -45.20
N ALA A 572 13.97 7.46 -45.28
CA ALA A 572 14.89 7.25 -44.18
C ALA A 572 14.56 8.17 -42.99
N ASN A 573 14.21 9.44 -43.23
CA ASN A 573 13.77 10.36 -42.19
C ASN A 573 12.46 9.91 -41.51
N LEU A 574 11.48 9.39 -42.28
CA LEU A 574 10.25 8.82 -41.74
C LEU A 574 10.53 7.57 -40.89
N ALA A 575 11.37 6.66 -41.38
CA ALA A 575 11.73 5.43 -40.66
C ALA A 575 12.47 5.73 -39.35
N ILE A 576 13.43 6.67 -39.36
CA ILE A 576 14.14 7.13 -38.17
C ILE A 576 13.17 7.76 -37.15
N SER A 577 12.24 8.59 -37.62
CA SER A 577 11.22 9.21 -36.75
C SER A 577 10.29 8.17 -36.12
N ALA A 578 9.82 7.19 -36.88
CA ALA A 578 8.99 6.10 -36.37
C ALA A 578 9.74 5.23 -35.35
N LEU A 579 11.01 4.90 -35.63
CA LEU A 579 11.86 4.14 -34.71
C LEU A 579 12.09 4.91 -33.41
N ARG A 580 12.35 6.23 -33.48
CA ARG A 580 12.48 7.10 -32.30
C ARG A 580 11.24 7.02 -31.41
N VAL A 581 10.05 7.20 -31.99
CA VAL A 581 8.78 7.14 -31.25
C VAL A 581 8.56 5.78 -30.61
N ASN A 582 8.84 4.69 -31.34
CA ASN A 582 8.68 3.33 -30.82
C ASN A 582 9.62 3.03 -29.65
N ILE A 583 10.90 3.44 -29.75
CA ILE A 583 11.86 3.24 -28.66
C ILE A 583 11.51 4.09 -27.44
N GLN A 584 11.09 5.35 -27.64
CA GLN A 584 10.61 6.21 -26.54
C GLN A 584 9.39 5.59 -25.86
N LYS A 585 8.42 5.06 -26.62
CA LYS A 585 7.26 4.35 -26.08
C LYS A 585 7.67 3.11 -25.28
N ARG A 586 8.58 2.30 -25.81
CA ARG A 586 9.03 1.08 -25.12
C ARG A 586 9.79 1.37 -23.84
N ALA A 587 10.66 2.40 -23.85
CA ALA A 587 11.32 2.89 -22.66
C ALA A 587 10.30 3.40 -21.63
N LYS A 588 9.29 4.16 -22.09
CA LYS A 588 8.20 4.64 -21.24
C LYS A 588 7.48 3.49 -20.52
N GLU A 589 7.05 2.47 -21.26
CA GLU A 589 6.36 1.28 -20.73
C GLU A 589 7.22 0.51 -19.72
N ALA A 590 8.51 0.29 -20.02
CA ALA A 590 9.41 -0.41 -19.10
C ALA A 590 9.61 0.35 -17.77
N PHE A 591 9.69 1.69 -17.82
CA PHE A 591 9.73 2.51 -16.62
C PHE A 591 8.41 2.48 -15.84
N ASP A 592 7.26 2.50 -16.53
CA ASP A 592 5.95 2.37 -15.87
C ASP A 592 5.83 1.01 -15.18
N GLU A 593 6.17 -0.11 -15.85
CA GLU A 593 6.16 -1.46 -15.26
C GLU A 593 7.07 -1.58 -14.03
N LEU A 594 8.29 -1.04 -14.10
CA LEU A 594 9.24 -1.02 -12.99
C LEU A 594 8.71 -0.19 -11.82
N GLN A 595 8.17 1.00 -12.11
CA GLN A 595 7.62 1.91 -11.12
C GLN A 595 6.39 1.30 -10.42
N ASP A 596 5.49 0.68 -11.17
CA ASP A 596 4.30 -0.02 -10.67
C ASP A 596 4.70 -1.23 -9.82
N GLY A 597 5.69 -2.01 -10.25
CA GLY A 597 6.22 -3.14 -9.50
C GLY A 597 6.78 -2.74 -8.14
N VAL A 598 7.56 -1.66 -8.09
CA VAL A 598 8.11 -1.11 -6.83
C VAL A 598 7.02 -0.56 -5.91
N GLN A 599 6.05 0.19 -6.47
CA GLN A 599 4.92 0.71 -5.69
C GLN A 599 4.07 -0.42 -5.10
N THR A 600 3.85 -1.48 -5.87
CA THR A 600 3.12 -2.68 -5.44
C THR A 600 3.86 -3.41 -4.32
N LEU A 601 5.18 -3.59 -4.43
CA LEU A 601 5.99 -4.20 -3.38
C LEU A 601 5.94 -3.41 -2.07
N PHE A 602 6.07 -2.08 -2.14
CA PHE A 602 5.99 -1.23 -0.96
C PHE A 602 4.60 -1.29 -0.30
N ALA A 603 3.52 -1.21 -1.11
CA ALA A 603 2.14 -1.35 -0.63
C ALA A 603 1.92 -2.69 0.08
N ASN A 604 2.38 -3.78 -0.53
CA ASN A 604 2.23 -5.14 0.00
C ASN A 604 3.04 -5.34 1.28
N GLN A 605 4.25 -4.79 1.36
CA GLN A 605 5.06 -4.84 2.58
C GLN A 605 4.33 -4.14 3.74
N LYS A 606 3.86 -2.90 3.55
CA LYS A 606 3.15 -2.17 4.61
C LYS A 606 1.81 -2.81 4.98
N LYS A 607 1.12 -3.43 4.02
CA LYS A 607 -0.09 -4.22 4.29
C LYS A 607 0.20 -5.47 5.12
N ALA A 608 1.33 -6.14 4.89
CA ALA A 608 1.77 -7.28 5.69
C ALA A 608 2.12 -6.88 7.13
N GLU A 609 2.86 -5.78 7.30
CA GLU A 609 3.17 -5.19 8.62
C GLU A 609 1.87 -4.81 9.37
N LEU A 610 0.92 -4.15 8.69
CA LEU A 610 -0.39 -3.81 9.27
C LEU A 610 -1.19 -5.06 9.66
N LYS A 611 -1.12 -6.14 8.87
CA LYS A 611 -1.79 -7.41 9.19
C LYS A 611 -1.24 -8.03 10.47
N ALA A 612 0.07 -8.00 10.68
CA ALA A 612 0.70 -8.48 11.92
C ALA A 612 0.27 -7.64 13.15
N LEU A 613 0.20 -6.31 13.00
CA LEU A 613 -0.36 -5.42 14.02
C LEU A 613 -1.83 -5.79 14.33
N ARG A 614 -2.65 -5.95 13.28
CA ARG A 614 -4.07 -6.33 13.38
C ARG A 614 -4.26 -7.61 14.17
N GLU A 615 -3.47 -8.64 13.89
CA GLU A 615 -3.54 -9.94 14.57
C GLU A 615 -3.23 -9.82 16.06
N THR A 616 -2.24 -8.99 16.42
CA THR A 616 -1.89 -8.72 17.82
C THR A 616 -3.03 -8.01 18.54
N VAL A 617 -3.57 -6.93 17.97
CA VAL A 617 -4.69 -6.17 18.55
C VAL A 617 -5.93 -7.05 18.69
N ALA A 618 -6.30 -7.81 17.64
CA ALA A 618 -7.45 -8.70 17.66
C ALA A 618 -7.34 -9.81 18.72
N THR A 619 -6.12 -10.26 19.03
CA THR A 619 -5.86 -11.27 20.06
C THR A 619 -5.97 -10.70 21.47
N GLN A 620 -5.53 -9.46 21.69
CA GLN A 620 -5.54 -8.84 23.02
C GLN A 620 -6.93 -8.36 23.46
N ILE A 621 -7.78 -7.89 22.53
CA ILE A 621 -9.14 -7.42 22.85
C ILE A 621 -9.97 -8.42 23.67
N PRO A 622 -10.13 -9.70 23.28
CA PRO A 622 -10.91 -10.66 24.06
C PRO A 622 -10.27 -10.99 25.41
N ILE A 623 -8.94 -10.94 25.52
CA ILE A 623 -8.22 -11.15 26.79
C ILE A 623 -8.55 -9.99 27.75
N ILE A 624 -8.51 -8.75 27.27
CA ILE A 624 -8.86 -7.55 28.03
C ILE A 624 -10.32 -7.60 28.45
N GLN A 625 -11.23 -7.93 27.52
CA GLN A 625 -12.66 -8.06 27.83
C GLN A 625 -12.90 -9.11 28.93
N LYS A 626 -12.23 -10.26 28.85
CA LYS A 626 -12.34 -11.29 29.87
C LYS A 626 -11.86 -10.80 31.25
N ILE A 627 -10.73 -10.10 31.32
CA ILE A 627 -10.21 -9.55 32.59
C ILE A 627 -11.24 -8.56 33.18
N ILE A 628 -11.83 -7.71 32.36
CA ILE A 628 -12.87 -6.77 32.76
C ILE A 628 -14.11 -7.50 33.28
N ASP A 629 -14.58 -8.51 32.56
CA ASP A 629 -15.78 -9.28 32.92
C ASP A 629 -15.57 -10.06 34.22
N ASP A 630 -14.40 -10.70 34.37
CA ASP A 630 -14.03 -11.44 35.57
C ASP A 630 -13.97 -10.49 36.79
N ASP A 631 -13.37 -9.31 36.63
CA ASP A 631 -13.24 -8.30 37.69
C ASP A 631 -14.59 -7.67 38.08
N ALA A 632 -15.43 -7.31 37.10
CA ALA A 632 -16.76 -6.74 37.34
C ALA A 632 -17.72 -7.71 38.06
N ASN A 633 -17.48 -9.02 37.92
CA ASN A 633 -18.27 -10.06 38.58
C ASN A 633 -17.65 -10.56 39.89
N ALA A 634 -16.49 -10.05 40.31
CA ALA A 634 -15.79 -10.41 41.53
C ALA A 634 -15.76 -9.23 42.54
N GLY A 635 -15.26 -9.49 43.74
CA GLY A 635 -15.07 -8.47 44.75
C GLY A 635 -16.37 -7.82 45.23
N LEU A 636 -16.22 -6.60 45.75
CA LEU A 636 -17.33 -5.73 46.14
C LEU A 636 -18.16 -5.27 44.91
N LYS A 637 -17.54 -5.16 43.73
CA LYS A 637 -18.24 -4.86 42.45
C LYS A 637 -19.28 -5.94 42.14
N GLY A 638 -18.90 -7.21 42.23
CA GLY A 638 -19.79 -8.36 42.05
C GLY A 638 -20.95 -8.38 43.04
N LEU A 639 -20.70 -8.06 44.33
CA LEU A 639 -21.75 -7.95 45.34
C LEU A 639 -22.75 -6.83 45.03
N MET A 640 -22.26 -5.65 44.62
CA MET A 640 -23.10 -4.50 44.23
C MET A 640 -23.93 -4.80 42.97
N LYS A 641 -23.34 -5.46 41.97
CA LYS A 641 -24.03 -5.89 40.75
C LYS A 641 -25.19 -6.85 41.04
N LYS A 642 -24.97 -7.79 41.97
CA LYS A 642 -26.02 -8.71 42.44
C LYS A 642 -27.09 -7.99 43.25
N LEU A 643 -26.73 -6.98 44.04
CA LEU A 643 -27.71 -6.14 44.72
C LEU A 643 -28.59 -5.41 43.72
N ASP A 644 -28.03 -4.74 42.71
CA ASP A 644 -28.83 -4.06 41.67
C ASP A 644 -29.80 -5.04 40.98
N LYS A 645 -29.29 -6.19 40.53
CA LYS A 645 -30.11 -7.25 39.92
C LYS A 645 -31.30 -7.64 40.81
N ARG A 646 -31.11 -7.76 42.13
CA ARG A 646 -32.19 -8.12 43.06
C ARG A 646 -33.11 -6.95 43.41
N PHE A 647 -32.64 -5.71 43.36
CA PHE A 647 -33.47 -4.53 43.52
C PHE A 647 -34.41 -4.28 42.32
N GLN A 648 -34.05 -4.76 41.14
CA GLN A 648 -34.90 -4.70 39.95
C GLN A 648 -36.13 -5.64 40.05
N ALA A 649 -36.12 -6.61 40.97
CA ALA A 649 -37.26 -7.49 41.22
C ALA A 649 -38.42 -6.73 41.89
N SER A 650 -39.66 -7.21 41.70
CA SER A 650 -40.88 -6.61 42.26
C SER A 650 -40.95 -6.61 43.80
N THR A 651 -39.99 -7.28 44.46
CA THR A 651 -39.92 -7.48 45.90
C THR A 651 -40.03 -6.17 46.68
N PHE A 652 -39.47 -5.07 46.17
CA PHE A 652 -39.41 -3.78 46.88
C PHE A 652 -40.51 -2.77 46.52
N LYS A 653 -41.54 -3.14 45.74
CA LYS A 653 -42.63 -2.22 45.38
C LYS A 653 -43.72 -2.19 46.46
N GLY A 654 -44.04 -0.99 46.97
CA GLY A 654 -45.20 -0.71 47.84
C GLY A 654 -45.12 -1.34 49.23
N LEU A 655 -44.03 -1.11 49.97
CA LEU A 655 -43.74 -1.78 51.24
C LEU A 655 -44.36 -1.06 52.45
N THR A 656 -44.63 0.25 52.35
CA THR A 656 -45.06 1.07 53.50
C THR A 656 -46.34 0.54 54.16
N HIS A 657 -47.29 0.05 53.37
CA HIS A 657 -48.59 -0.45 53.84
C HIS A 657 -48.63 -1.95 54.17
N LEU A 658 -47.54 -2.68 53.98
CA LEU A 658 -47.52 -4.13 54.17
C LEU A 658 -47.47 -4.52 55.65
N THR A 659 -48.08 -5.66 55.98
CA THR A 659 -47.95 -6.26 57.31
C THR A 659 -46.55 -6.85 57.50
N LEU A 660 -46.11 -7.01 58.76
CA LEU A 660 -44.83 -7.68 59.06
C LEU A 660 -44.72 -9.06 58.41
N LYS A 661 -45.85 -9.80 58.35
CA LYS A 661 -45.94 -11.10 57.68
C LYS A 661 -45.53 -11.01 56.21
N SER A 662 -46.15 -10.09 55.48
CA SER A 662 -45.87 -9.87 54.05
C SER A 662 -44.46 -9.36 53.80
N LEU A 663 -43.93 -8.50 54.70
CA LEU A 663 -42.55 -8.02 54.63
C LEU A 663 -41.52 -9.14 54.88
N ALA A 664 -41.77 -10.00 55.88
CA ALA A 664 -40.91 -11.14 56.17
C ALA A 664 -40.84 -12.11 54.99
N ASN A 665 -41.96 -12.39 54.31
CA ASN A 665 -41.96 -13.22 53.11
C ASN A 665 -41.15 -12.60 51.96
N ARG A 666 -41.39 -11.31 51.66
CA ARG A 666 -40.67 -10.59 50.59
C ARG A 666 -39.18 -10.49 50.85
N PHE A 667 -38.77 -10.18 52.09
CA PHE A 667 -37.34 -10.15 52.42
C PHE A 667 -36.71 -11.54 52.43
N ASN A 668 -37.47 -12.60 52.77
CA ASN A 668 -36.99 -13.96 52.64
C ASN A 668 -36.69 -14.31 51.18
N GLU A 669 -37.60 -13.95 50.25
CA GLU A 669 -37.37 -14.11 48.82
C GLU A 669 -36.14 -13.34 48.34
N PHE A 670 -36.02 -12.06 48.74
CA PHE A 670 -34.84 -11.24 48.41
C PHE A 670 -33.53 -11.89 48.90
N PHE A 671 -33.44 -12.25 50.18
CA PHE A 671 -32.20 -12.79 50.74
C PHE A 671 -31.87 -14.15 50.13
N ARG A 672 -32.84 -15.06 50.00
CA ARG A 672 -32.62 -16.36 49.36
C ARG A 672 -32.04 -16.20 47.95
N ASP A 673 -32.67 -15.36 47.15
CA ASP A 673 -32.28 -15.14 45.77
C ASP A 673 -30.92 -14.41 45.68
N TYR A 674 -30.67 -13.45 46.57
CA TYR A 674 -29.38 -12.75 46.67
C TYR A 674 -28.25 -13.70 47.09
N PHE A 675 -28.43 -14.51 48.14
CA PHE A 675 -27.45 -15.49 48.58
C PHE A 675 -27.16 -16.55 47.50
N ASN A 676 -28.17 -16.96 46.73
CA ASN A 676 -27.96 -17.84 45.58
C ASN A 676 -27.06 -17.19 44.51
N ASP A 677 -27.26 -15.91 44.19
CA ASP A 677 -26.37 -15.20 43.27
C ASP A 677 -24.96 -15.01 43.86
N VAL A 678 -24.84 -14.71 45.17
CA VAL A 678 -23.56 -14.51 45.84
C VAL A 678 -22.75 -15.81 45.90
N LYS A 679 -23.37 -16.95 46.19
CA LYS A 679 -22.73 -18.27 46.17
C LYS A 679 -22.12 -18.61 44.81
N ASN A 680 -22.71 -18.11 43.72
CA ASN A 680 -22.23 -18.30 42.36
C ASN A 680 -21.21 -17.22 41.92
N GLN A 681 -20.68 -16.38 42.83
CA GLN A 681 -19.59 -15.47 42.47
C GLN A 681 -18.31 -16.26 42.17
N PRO A 682 -17.53 -15.91 41.13
CA PRO A 682 -16.28 -16.61 40.82
C PRO A 682 -15.35 -16.73 42.04
N ASP A 683 -15.12 -15.64 42.77
CA ASP A 683 -14.22 -15.53 43.93
C ASP A 683 -14.84 -15.99 45.27
N LEU A 684 -16.07 -16.53 45.24
CA LEU A 684 -16.75 -17.15 46.38
C LEU A 684 -17.21 -18.58 46.11
N SER A 685 -17.13 -19.05 44.87
CA SER A 685 -17.68 -20.33 44.43
C SER A 685 -17.08 -21.51 45.21
N ASP A 686 -15.76 -21.51 45.40
CA ASP A 686 -15.02 -22.52 46.18
C ASP A 686 -15.38 -22.52 47.68
N HIS A 687 -15.91 -21.41 48.18
CA HIS A 687 -16.27 -21.22 49.59
C HIS A 687 -17.79 -21.07 49.81
N SER A 688 -18.59 -21.37 48.79
CA SER A 688 -20.04 -21.17 48.79
C SER A 688 -20.78 -22.01 49.84
N SER A 689 -20.22 -23.16 50.21
CA SER A 689 -20.72 -24.03 51.27
C SER A 689 -20.75 -23.33 52.63
N LEU A 690 -19.79 -22.44 52.91
CA LEU A 690 -19.68 -21.70 54.18
C LEU A 690 -20.82 -20.68 54.37
N LEU A 691 -21.40 -20.17 53.28
CA LEU A 691 -22.55 -19.26 53.34
C LEU A 691 -23.88 -19.99 53.53
N THR A 692 -23.93 -21.31 53.33
CA THR A 692 -25.18 -22.06 53.37
C THR A 692 -25.81 -22.08 54.77
N PRO A 693 -25.08 -22.42 55.86
CA PRO A 693 -25.65 -22.38 57.21
C PRO A 693 -26.18 -21.00 57.61
N LEU A 694 -25.47 -19.93 57.22
CA LEU A 694 -25.89 -18.56 57.49
C LEU A 694 -27.17 -18.19 56.72
N ALA A 695 -27.21 -18.51 55.43
CA ALA A 695 -28.37 -18.25 54.57
C ALA A 695 -29.61 -19.04 55.03
N ASP A 696 -29.43 -20.31 55.41
CA ASP A 696 -30.50 -21.17 55.89
C ASP A 696 -31.06 -20.69 57.23
N ALA A 697 -30.18 -20.29 58.17
CA ALA A 697 -30.61 -19.72 59.45
C ALA A 697 -31.39 -18.40 59.28
N LEU A 698 -30.93 -17.52 58.37
CA LEU A 698 -31.64 -16.28 58.05
C LEU A 698 -33.01 -16.58 57.41
N SER A 699 -33.08 -17.54 56.49
CA SER A 699 -34.33 -17.94 55.85
C SER A 699 -35.31 -18.56 56.86
N ALA A 700 -34.82 -19.41 57.77
CA ALA A 700 -35.60 -19.99 58.85
C ALA A 700 -36.18 -18.92 59.79
N LEU A 701 -35.40 -17.90 60.15
CA LEU A 701 -35.87 -16.76 60.93
C LEU A 701 -36.99 -16.01 60.21
N LEU A 702 -36.78 -15.60 58.95
CA LEU A 702 -37.77 -14.83 58.19
C LEU A 702 -39.04 -15.64 57.90
N SER A 703 -38.91 -16.95 57.65
CA SER A 703 -40.06 -17.87 57.51
C SER A 703 -40.85 -18.01 58.81
N THR A 704 -40.15 -18.08 59.96
CA THR A 704 -40.79 -18.11 61.28
C THR A 704 -41.48 -16.77 61.57
N MET A 705 -40.91 -15.64 61.19
CA MET A 705 -41.57 -14.33 61.32
C MET A 705 -42.80 -14.18 60.42
N ASN A 706 -42.80 -14.80 59.24
CA ASN A 706 -43.96 -14.87 58.35
C ASN A 706 -45.13 -15.64 59.00
N THR A 707 -44.85 -16.70 59.73
CA THR A 707 -45.89 -17.54 60.37
C THR A 707 -46.29 -17.04 61.77
N GLN A 708 -45.32 -16.72 62.62
CA GLN A 708 -45.46 -16.43 64.05
C GLN A 708 -45.35 -14.93 64.42
N ARG A 709 -45.13 -14.03 63.44
CA ARG A 709 -44.95 -12.58 63.64
C ARG A 709 -43.69 -12.26 64.47
N HIS A 710 -43.71 -11.32 65.44
CA HIS A 710 -42.49 -10.82 66.11
C HIS A 710 -42.34 -11.14 67.60
N PHE A 711 -43.43 -11.45 68.32
CA PHE A 711 -43.38 -11.66 69.79
C PHE A 711 -43.41 -13.13 70.23
N HIS A 712 -43.23 -14.07 69.31
CA HIS A 712 -43.25 -15.50 69.60
C HIS A 712 -41.87 -16.00 70.05
N ALA A 713 -41.83 -16.93 71.03
CA ALA A 713 -40.58 -17.49 71.53
C ALA A 713 -39.74 -18.17 70.44
N ASP A 714 -40.39 -18.84 69.48
CA ASP A 714 -39.71 -19.43 68.31
C ASP A 714 -38.95 -18.41 67.47
N VAL A 715 -39.46 -17.17 67.34
CA VAL A 715 -38.77 -16.10 66.61
C VAL A 715 -37.50 -15.70 67.37
N SER A 716 -37.56 -15.61 68.70
CA SER A 716 -36.39 -15.38 69.54
C SER A 716 -35.38 -16.52 69.46
N SER A 717 -35.84 -17.78 69.42
CA SER A 717 -34.97 -18.95 69.24
C SER A 717 -34.27 -18.90 67.89
N ARG A 718 -34.98 -18.63 66.79
CA ARG A 718 -34.39 -18.52 65.45
C ARG A 718 -33.45 -17.32 65.31
N LEU A 719 -33.71 -16.24 66.05
CA LEU A 719 -32.81 -15.10 66.12
C LEU A 719 -31.51 -15.44 66.88
N ALA A 720 -31.59 -16.28 67.92
CA ALA A 720 -30.42 -16.84 68.59
C ALA A 720 -29.66 -17.83 67.70
N ASP A 721 -30.36 -18.70 66.96
CA ASP A 721 -29.74 -19.62 65.99
C ASP A 721 -28.94 -18.85 64.93
N LEU A 722 -29.51 -17.77 64.39
CA LEU A 722 -28.82 -16.88 63.44
C LEU A 722 -27.59 -16.21 64.08
N GLN A 723 -27.69 -15.76 65.33
CA GLN A 723 -26.54 -15.23 66.09
C GLN A 723 -25.44 -16.29 66.24
N THR A 724 -25.80 -17.53 66.59
CA THR A 724 -24.85 -18.64 66.69
C THR A 724 -24.16 -18.91 65.36
N GLN A 725 -24.88 -18.90 64.23
CA GLN A 725 -24.24 -19.03 62.91
C GLN A 725 -23.32 -17.85 62.59
N LEU A 726 -23.71 -16.61 62.93
CA LEU A 726 -22.87 -15.42 62.78
C LEU A 726 -21.61 -15.46 63.66
N ASP A 727 -21.66 -16.11 64.81
CA ASP A 727 -20.52 -16.24 65.73
C ASP A 727 -19.63 -17.43 65.34
N THR A 728 -20.22 -18.51 64.82
CA THR A 728 -19.53 -19.71 64.33
C THR A 728 -18.72 -19.40 63.06
N LEU A 729 -19.28 -18.58 62.17
CA LEU A 729 -18.53 -17.97 61.07
C LEU A 729 -17.47 -17.04 61.70
N THR A 730 -16.22 -17.46 61.94
CA THR A 730 -15.18 -16.65 62.64
C THR A 730 -14.24 -15.92 61.68
N ALA A 731 -13.79 -14.70 62.03
CA ALA A 731 -12.93 -13.83 61.21
C ALA A 731 -11.65 -14.52 60.71
N THR A 732 -11.06 -15.40 61.53
CA THR A 732 -9.85 -16.18 61.21
C THR A 732 -10.07 -17.21 60.11
N GLN A 733 -11.23 -17.89 60.10
CA GLN A 733 -11.60 -18.80 59.01
C GLN A 733 -11.93 -18.06 57.69
N PHE A 734 -12.20 -16.75 57.74
CA PHE A 734 -12.54 -15.92 56.58
C PHE A 734 -11.37 -15.17 55.96
N ALA A 735 -10.46 -14.64 56.77
CA ALA A 735 -9.30 -13.91 56.27
C ALA A 735 -8.40 -14.83 55.42
N GLU A 736 -8.39 -16.13 55.71
CA GLU A 736 -7.70 -17.16 54.93
C GLU A 736 -8.49 -17.65 53.70
N ALA A 737 -9.81 -17.39 53.61
CA ALA A 737 -10.70 -17.93 52.58
C ALA A 737 -11.25 -16.89 51.58
N SER A 738 -11.86 -15.78 52.04
CA SER A 738 -12.28 -14.64 51.20
C SER A 738 -12.72 -13.44 52.05
N PRO A 739 -12.15 -12.22 51.84
CA PRO A 739 -12.58 -11.00 52.54
C PRO A 739 -14.06 -10.64 52.34
N LEU A 740 -14.68 -11.05 51.23
CA LEU A 740 -16.10 -10.77 50.94
C LEU A 740 -17.06 -11.47 51.87
N LEU A 741 -16.66 -12.62 52.43
CA LEU A 741 -17.47 -13.32 53.40
C LEU A 741 -17.63 -12.50 54.68
N ASN A 742 -16.62 -11.72 55.06
CA ASN A 742 -16.71 -10.78 56.19
C ASN A 742 -17.73 -9.66 55.91
N VAL A 743 -17.75 -9.12 54.69
CA VAL A 743 -18.68 -8.07 54.26
C VAL A 743 -20.13 -8.56 54.32
N VAL A 744 -20.40 -9.74 53.74
CA VAL A 744 -21.75 -10.33 53.75
C VAL A 744 -22.18 -10.68 55.17
N LYS A 745 -21.28 -11.27 55.98
CA LYS A 745 -21.52 -11.55 57.40
C LYS A 745 -21.81 -10.27 58.21
N ALA A 746 -21.02 -9.21 58.00
CA ALA A 746 -21.22 -7.93 58.67
C ALA A 746 -22.60 -7.33 58.32
N GLY A 747 -23.00 -7.41 57.04
CA GLY A 747 -24.35 -7.04 56.61
C GLY A 747 -25.44 -7.83 57.31
N VAL A 748 -25.34 -9.16 57.38
CA VAL A 748 -26.34 -10.00 58.07
C VAL A 748 -26.34 -9.73 59.57
N ARG A 749 -25.18 -9.51 60.20
CA ARG A 749 -25.08 -9.13 61.61
C ARG A 749 -25.71 -7.78 61.89
N ALA A 750 -25.54 -6.80 61.01
CA ALA A 750 -26.21 -5.51 61.13
C ALA A 750 -27.74 -5.65 61.00
N PHE A 751 -28.22 -6.50 60.09
CA PHE A 751 -29.65 -6.82 59.98
C PHE A 751 -30.20 -7.53 61.22
N HIS A 752 -29.48 -8.54 61.71
CA HIS A 752 -29.79 -9.24 62.96
C HIS A 752 -29.87 -8.28 64.14
N GLY A 753 -28.89 -7.38 64.28
CA GLY A 753 -28.85 -6.40 65.36
C GLY A 753 -30.06 -5.46 65.38
N GLU A 754 -30.61 -5.11 64.22
CA GLU A 754 -31.88 -4.35 64.15
C GLU A 754 -33.08 -5.17 64.64
N LEU A 755 -33.13 -6.47 64.33
CA LEU A 755 -34.20 -7.36 64.82
C LEU A 755 -34.05 -7.69 66.31
N ALA A 756 -32.83 -7.76 66.83
CA ALA A 756 -32.54 -8.05 68.23
C ALA A 756 -32.95 -6.92 69.20
N LYS A 757 -33.27 -5.73 68.69
CA LYS A 757 -33.83 -4.62 69.48
C LYS A 757 -35.29 -4.84 69.90
N GLN A 758 -35.96 -5.87 69.37
CA GLN A 758 -37.35 -6.16 69.72
C GLN A 758 -37.51 -6.65 71.18
N TYR A 759 -38.51 -6.13 71.88
CA TYR A 759 -38.84 -6.60 73.22
C TYR A 759 -39.71 -7.86 73.14
N VAL A 760 -39.20 -9.00 73.61
CA VAL A 760 -39.98 -10.22 73.84
C VAL A 760 -40.05 -10.50 75.33
N SER A 761 -41.26 -10.57 75.89
CA SER A 761 -41.43 -10.92 77.30
C SER A 761 -40.85 -12.33 77.54
N ARG A 762 -39.94 -12.44 78.53
CA ARG A 762 -39.28 -13.70 78.93
C ARG A 762 -40.25 -14.84 79.24
N TYR A 763 -41.52 -14.51 79.49
CA TYR A 763 -42.58 -15.45 79.89
C TYR A 763 -43.59 -15.74 78.77
N SER A 764 -43.48 -15.12 77.60
CA SER A 764 -44.44 -15.28 76.51
C SER A 764 -44.36 -16.70 75.90
N GLY A 765 -45.45 -17.47 76.00
CA GLY A 765 -45.60 -18.79 75.36
C GLY A 765 -44.93 -19.97 76.08
N ASN A 766 -44.45 -19.82 77.32
CA ASN A 766 -43.84 -20.92 78.07
C ASN A 766 -44.88 -21.71 78.90
N TRP A 767 -44.95 -23.03 78.68
CA TRP A 767 -45.71 -23.97 79.53
C TRP A 767 -44.83 -24.56 80.66
N PHE A 768 -45.44 -25.28 81.61
CA PHE A 768 -44.67 -26.01 82.64
C PHE A 768 -43.70 -26.98 81.97
N THR A 769 -42.41 -26.74 82.12
CA THR A 769 -41.32 -27.49 81.47
C THR A 769 -40.91 -28.73 82.26
N ASP A 770 -41.41 -28.89 83.49
CA ASP A 770 -41.11 -30.02 84.37
C ASP A 770 -42.28 -30.26 85.35
N LYS A 771 -42.31 -31.43 86.00
CA LYS A 771 -43.32 -31.77 87.00
C LYS A 771 -43.20 -30.85 88.22
N VAL A 772 -44.29 -30.24 88.63
CA VAL A 772 -44.40 -29.33 89.79
C VAL A 772 -44.37 -30.08 91.13
N VAL A 773 -44.74 -31.37 91.13
CA VAL A 773 -44.75 -32.28 92.28
C VAL A 773 -44.20 -33.66 91.89
N LYS A 774 -43.61 -34.38 92.83
CA LYS A 774 -43.13 -35.76 92.68
C LYS A 774 -43.60 -36.64 93.85
N PRO A 775 -43.69 -37.97 93.72
CA PRO A 775 -44.03 -38.86 94.83
C PRO A 775 -42.94 -38.81 95.93
N LYS A 776 -43.33 -38.88 97.21
CA LYS A 776 -42.38 -39.01 98.33
C LYS A 776 -41.71 -40.39 98.29
N THR A 777 -40.39 -40.43 98.15
CA THR A 777 -39.59 -41.67 98.31
C THR A 777 -39.41 -41.96 99.79
N SER A 778 -40.03 -43.03 100.31
CA SER A 778 -39.94 -43.40 101.72
C SER A 778 -38.72 -44.30 102.00
N SER A 779 -37.87 -43.85 102.91
CA SER A 779 -37.11 -44.73 103.79
C SER A 779 -37.36 -44.28 105.22
N GLU A 780 -37.74 -45.24 106.05
CA GLU A 780 -38.06 -45.18 107.49
C GLU A 780 -39.53 -44.97 107.85
N ALA A 781 -40.20 -46.12 107.98
CA ALA A 781 -41.48 -46.28 108.65
C ALA A 781 -41.39 -45.91 110.14
N LYS A 782 -42.39 -45.18 110.64
CA LYS A 782 -42.96 -45.41 111.97
C LYS A 782 -44.44 -45.02 111.98
N THR A 783 -45.23 -45.97 112.45
CA THR A 783 -46.68 -46.03 112.63
C THR A 783 -47.26 -44.87 113.46
N VAL A 784 -48.43 -44.35 113.08
CA VAL A 784 -49.69 -44.31 113.88
C VAL A 784 -50.87 -43.83 113.00
N LYS A 785 -52.05 -44.35 113.31
CA LYS A 785 -53.34 -44.35 112.59
C LYS A 785 -54.05 -42.97 112.52
N THR A 786 -54.40 -42.54 111.30
CA THR A 786 -55.70 -41.95 110.89
C THR A 786 -55.79 -41.86 109.35
N MET A 787 -57.02 -41.89 108.82
CA MET A 787 -57.36 -42.00 107.38
C MET A 787 -56.80 -40.86 106.47
N PRO A 788 -56.65 -41.11 105.15
CA PRO A 788 -55.66 -40.44 104.30
C PRO A 788 -56.13 -39.10 103.71
N ASN A 789 -55.26 -38.09 103.73
CA ASN A 789 -55.36 -36.92 102.86
C ASN A 789 -54.41 -37.11 101.66
N PRO A 790 -54.85 -37.05 100.39
CA PRO A 790 -54.01 -37.32 99.20
C PRO A 790 -52.77 -36.40 99.07
N ALA A 791 -52.74 -35.29 99.81
CA ALA A 791 -51.61 -34.36 99.87
C ALA A 791 -50.34 -34.96 100.55
N ASP A 792 -50.47 -36.08 101.28
CA ASP A 792 -49.34 -36.62 102.05
C ASP A 792 -48.37 -37.51 101.27
N ASN A 793 -48.66 -37.90 100.03
CA ASN A 793 -47.79 -38.79 99.23
C ASN A 793 -46.92 -38.07 98.18
N THR A 794 -46.96 -36.75 98.11
CA THR A 794 -46.18 -35.96 97.14
C THR A 794 -45.32 -34.88 97.80
N GLU A 795 -44.15 -34.60 97.25
CA GLU A 795 -43.30 -33.45 97.59
C GLU A 795 -43.16 -32.48 96.39
N ILE A 796 -43.07 -31.19 96.68
CA ILE A 796 -42.86 -30.14 95.66
C ILE A 796 -41.44 -30.27 95.09
N THR A 797 -41.32 -30.34 93.76
CA THR A 797 -40.01 -30.36 93.09
C THR A 797 -39.32 -29.00 93.21
N GLU A 798 -38.01 -28.93 92.94
CA GLU A 798 -37.32 -27.63 92.92
C GLU A 798 -37.91 -26.69 91.85
N TYR A 799 -38.27 -27.23 90.69
CA TYR A 799 -39.02 -26.51 89.65
C TYR A 799 -40.35 -26.00 90.19
N GLY A 800 -41.13 -26.87 90.86
CA GLY A 800 -42.40 -26.47 91.46
C GLY A 800 -42.27 -25.41 92.54
N ARG A 801 -41.17 -25.41 93.31
CA ARG A 801 -40.87 -24.35 94.28
C ARG A 801 -40.60 -23.01 93.60
N LYS A 802 -39.91 -23.00 92.44
CA LYS A 802 -39.68 -21.79 91.64
C LYS A 802 -41.00 -21.27 91.05
N CYS A 803 -41.83 -22.15 90.48
CA CYS A 803 -43.17 -21.80 89.98
C CYS A 803 -44.07 -21.26 91.09
N ALA A 804 -44.09 -21.88 92.27
CA ALA A 804 -44.84 -21.39 93.42
C ALA A 804 -44.39 -20.00 93.86
N LYS A 805 -43.08 -19.72 93.90
CA LYS A 805 -42.55 -18.37 94.18
C LYS A 805 -43.04 -17.33 93.17
N VAL A 806 -43.04 -17.65 91.88
CA VAL A 806 -43.56 -16.76 90.82
C VAL A 806 -45.06 -16.53 90.99
N PHE A 807 -45.82 -17.58 91.30
CA PHE A 807 -47.26 -17.45 91.57
C PHE A 807 -47.53 -16.53 92.77
N LEU A 808 -46.74 -16.64 93.84
CA LEU A 808 -46.86 -15.74 95.00
C LEU A 808 -46.65 -14.26 94.65
N THR A 809 -45.85 -13.93 93.63
CA THR A 809 -45.71 -12.53 93.18
C THR A 809 -46.95 -12.01 92.45
N ALA A 810 -47.74 -12.88 91.81
CA ALA A 810 -49.00 -12.52 91.16
C ALA A 810 -50.21 -12.68 92.10
N LEU A 811 -50.04 -13.31 93.27
CA LEU A 811 -51.12 -13.65 94.19
C LEU A 811 -51.85 -12.42 94.72
N SER A 812 -51.15 -11.35 95.09
CA SER A 812 -51.77 -10.12 95.61
C SER A 812 -52.61 -9.40 94.54
N ILE A 813 -52.14 -9.37 93.29
CA ILE A 813 -52.89 -8.79 92.16
C ILE A 813 -54.18 -9.59 91.93
N THR A 814 -54.04 -10.92 91.88
CA THR A 814 -55.17 -11.85 91.69
C THR A 814 -56.16 -11.75 92.85
N HIS A 815 -55.66 -11.68 94.10
CA HIS A 815 -56.47 -11.49 95.29
C HIS A 815 -57.29 -10.19 95.24
N ASN A 816 -56.66 -9.07 94.89
CA ASN A 816 -57.35 -7.77 94.82
C ASN A 816 -58.40 -7.73 93.71
N ALA A 817 -58.07 -8.25 92.52
CA ALA A 817 -59.01 -8.31 91.40
C ALA A 817 -60.23 -9.20 91.73
N LEU A 818 -60.00 -10.41 92.25
CA LEU A 818 -61.08 -11.33 92.64
C LEU A 818 -61.86 -10.83 93.87
N LYS A 819 -61.22 -10.10 94.79
CA LYS A 819 -61.89 -9.46 95.93
C LYS A 819 -62.84 -8.36 95.46
N ALA A 820 -62.45 -7.58 94.46
CA ALA A 820 -63.33 -6.58 93.83
C ALA A 820 -64.54 -7.26 93.17
N LEU A 821 -64.32 -8.35 92.42
CA LEU A 821 -65.39 -9.16 91.83
C LEU A 821 -66.33 -9.74 92.88
N LYS A 822 -65.80 -10.28 93.99
CA LYS A 822 -66.61 -10.76 95.13
C LYS A 822 -67.43 -9.63 95.76
N LYS A 823 -66.81 -8.48 96.02
CA LYS A 823 -67.42 -7.37 96.75
C LYS A 823 -68.52 -6.68 95.93
N TYR A 824 -68.26 -6.42 94.65
CA TYR A 824 -69.16 -5.63 93.82
C TYR A 824 -70.08 -6.49 92.94
N GLY A 825 -69.69 -7.73 92.61
CA GLY A 825 -70.47 -8.63 91.75
C GLY A 825 -71.84 -9.05 92.30
N SER A 826 -72.01 -9.16 93.62
CA SER A 826 -73.30 -9.51 94.24
C SER A 826 -74.25 -8.33 94.42
N VAL A 827 -73.75 -7.09 94.38
CA VAL A 827 -74.47 -5.85 94.68
C VAL A 827 -74.38 -4.84 93.53
N ARG A 828 -73.28 -4.09 93.41
CA ARG A 828 -73.13 -2.97 92.47
C ARG A 828 -73.16 -3.40 91.00
N TRP A 829 -72.53 -4.52 90.67
CA TRP A 829 -72.46 -5.07 89.31
C TRP A 829 -73.47 -6.19 89.06
N ARG A 830 -74.40 -6.44 89.99
CA ARG A 830 -75.29 -7.61 89.98
C ARG A 830 -76.02 -7.79 88.64
N SER A 831 -76.59 -6.70 88.12
CA SER A 831 -77.35 -6.66 86.86
C SER A 831 -76.56 -6.14 85.66
N GLN A 832 -75.31 -5.70 85.83
CA GLN A 832 -74.52 -5.13 84.74
C GLN A 832 -73.94 -6.26 83.86
N GLN A 833 -74.11 -6.14 82.54
CA GLN A 833 -73.46 -7.01 81.55
C GLN A 833 -72.02 -6.58 81.30
N VAL A 834 -71.21 -7.44 80.69
CA VAL A 834 -69.80 -7.13 80.36
C VAL A 834 -69.72 -6.38 79.04
N ASN A 835 -69.96 -5.06 79.06
CA ASN A 835 -69.74 -4.15 77.93
C ASN A 835 -69.03 -2.85 78.34
N ASP A 836 -68.41 -2.17 77.39
CA ASP A 836 -67.58 -0.98 77.62
C ASP A 836 -68.31 0.22 78.24
N THR A 837 -69.64 0.27 78.13
CA THR A 837 -70.47 1.32 78.74
C THR A 837 -70.69 1.11 80.24
N THR A 838 -70.66 -0.14 80.71
CA THR A 838 -70.87 -0.49 82.13
C THR A 838 -69.61 -0.37 82.97
N GLU A 839 -69.76 -0.12 84.27
CA GLU A 839 -68.62 -0.15 85.21
C GLU A 839 -68.00 -1.54 85.31
N PHE A 840 -68.81 -2.59 85.18
CA PHE A 840 -68.35 -3.97 85.17
C PHE A 840 -67.49 -4.31 83.95
N GLY A 841 -67.87 -3.88 82.75
CA GLY A 841 -67.01 -4.03 81.57
C GLY A 841 -65.75 -3.17 81.64
N LYS A 842 -65.85 -1.93 82.14
CA LYS A 842 -64.67 -1.08 82.41
C LYS A 842 -63.69 -1.73 83.38
N PHE A 843 -64.16 -2.49 84.37
CA PHE A 843 -63.29 -3.27 85.24
C PHE A 843 -62.46 -4.28 84.44
N PHE A 844 -63.06 -5.02 83.51
CA PHE A 844 -62.33 -5.97 82.66
C PHE A 844 -61.37 -5.28 81.68
N ILE A 845 -61.74 -4.13 81.11
CA ILE A 845 -60.85 -3.29 80.29
C ILE A 845 -59.62 -2.88 81.10
N ASN A 846 -59.81 -2.41 82.33
CA ASN A 846 -58.72 -2.02 83.23
C ASN A 846 -57.81 -3.20 83.65
N HIS A 847 -58.28 -4.43 83.52
CA HIS A 847 -57.51 -5.65 83.76
C HIS A 847 -57.03 -6.32 82.45
N GLY A 848 -57.11 -5.61 81.31
CA GLY A 848 -56.48 -6.01 80.04
C GLY A 848 -57.34 -6.84 79.10
N TYR A 849 -58.64 -7.01 79.35
CA TYR A 849 -59.54 -7.77 78.47
C TYR A 849 -60.20 -6.88 77.42
N HIS A 850 -60.41 -7.42 76.22
CA HIS A 850 -61.23 -6.77 75.21
C HIS A 850 -62.72 -7.07 75.45
N VAL A 851 -63.49 -6.00 75.63
CA VAL A 851 -64.91 -6.04 75.97
C VAL A 851 -65.74 -5.50 74.80
N ALA A 852 -66.92 -6.07 74.56
CA ALA A 852 -67.86 -5.64 73.53
C ALA A 852 -68.22 -4.15 73.64
N THR A 853 -68.32 -3.49 72.48
CA THR A 853 -68.71 -2.08 72.34
C THR A 853 -70.21 -2.01 72.03
N GLY A 854 -71.04 -1.73 73.05
CA GLY A 854 -72.51 -1.81 72.95
C GLY A 854 -73.06 -3.21 72.62
N ASP A 855 -74.22 -3.30 71.97
CA ASP A 855 -74.96 -4.56 71.69
C ASP A 855 -74.28 -5.52 70.67
N LYS A 856 -73.03 -5.26 70.28
CA LYS A 856 -72.30 -6.05 69.27
C LYS A 856 -71.35 -7.04 69.94
N GLN A 857 -71.59 -8.34 69.76
CA GLN A 857 -70.66 -9.40 70.18
C GLN A 857 -69.44 -9.45 69.27
N GLN A 858 -68.45 -8.66 69.65
CA GLN A 858 -67.14 -8.57 69.03
C GLN A 858 -66.20 -8.54 70.24
N TRP A 859 -65.09 -9.31 70.23
CA TRP A 859 -64.11 -9.45 71.33
C TRP A 859 -64.27 -10.66 72.27
N GLU A 860 -63.40 -10.74 73.29
CA GLU A 860 -63.13 -11.92 74.12
C GLU A 860 -64.24 -12.23 75.13
N LEU A 861 -64.93 -11.19 75.62
CA LEU A 861 -65.99 -11.31 76.62
C LEU A 861 -67.38 -11.10 76.00
N GLN A 862 -68.32 -11.98 76.32
CA GLN A 862 -69.65 -12.01 75.73
C GLN A 862 -70.59 -11.02 76.43
N ASP A 863 -71.08 -10.01 75.70
CA ASP A 863 -72.20 -9.19 76.14
C ASP A 863 -73.52 -9.98 75.99
N LYS A 864 -73.92 -10.67 77.06
CA LYS A 864 -75.17 -11.42 77.17
C LYS A 864 -75.82 -11.18 78.53
N VAL A 865 -77.15 -11.17 78.56
CA VAL A 865 -77.95 -11.07 79.80
C VAL A 865 -77.64 -12.22 80.77
N THR A 866 -77.17 -13.36 80.27
CA THR A 866 -76.71 -14.51 81.07
C THR A 866 -75.28 -14.36 81.63
N LYS A 867 -74.61 -13.24 81.38
CA LYS A 867 -73.21 -12.97 81.75
C LYS A 867 -73.11 -11.62 82.47
N THR A 868 -73.81 -11.50 83.59
CA THR A 868 -73.75 -10.32 84.47
C THR A 868 -72.73 -10.48 85.60
N GLY A 869 -72.43 -9.40 86.34
CA GLY A 869 -71.60 -9.46 87.53
C GLY A 869 -72.06 -10.47 88.58
N PHE A 870 -73.38 -10.72 88.69
CA PHE A 870 -73.91 -11.76 89.57
C PHE A 870 -73.57 -13.18 89.11
N HIS A 871 -73.52 -13.41 87.80
CA HIS A 871 -73.14 -14.72 87.25
C HIS A 871 -71.66 -15.02 87.51
N ILE A 872 -70.78 -14.02 87.34
CA ILE A 872 -69.36 -14.19 87.70
C ILE A 872 -69.21 -14.36 89.21
N TYR A 873 -69.91 -13.58 90.02
CA TYR A 873 -69.92 -13.75 91.47
C TYR A 873 -70.22 -15.20 91.91
N LYS A 874 -71.23 -15.85 91.29
CA LYS A 874 -71.58 -17.25 91.56
C LYS A 874 -70.48 -18.26 91.19
N LEU A 875 -69.61 -17.92 90.24
CA LEU A 875 -68.47 -18.79 89.87
C LEU A 875 -67.28 -18.67 90.83
N VAL A 876 -67.26 -17.62 91.67
CA VAL A 876 -66.13 -17.34 92.55
C VAL A 876 -66.51 -17.53 94.03
N VAL A 877 -67.80 -17.46 94.38
CA VAL A 877 -68.31 -17.59 95.76
C VAL A 877 -69.36 -18.69 95.86
N LYS A 878 -69.06 -19.74 96.62
CA LYS A 878 -70.01 -20.81 96.99
C LYS A 878 -69.54 -21.50 98.26
N ASP A 879 -70.47 -22.03 99.05
CA ASP A 879 -70.19 -22.70 100.32
C ASP A 879 -69.62 -24.13 100.10
N ASP A 880 -68.48 -24.22 99.42
CA ASP A 880 -67.73 -25.44 99.18
C ASP A 880 -66.21 -25.16 99.06
N ASP A 881 -65.39 -26.20 99.09
CA ASP A 881 -63.93 -26.10 98.97
C ASP A 881 -63.43 -26.03 97.51
N GLU A 882 -64.33 -26.10 96.52
CA GLU A 882 -63.99 -26.05 95.08
C GLU A 882 -63.95 -24.61 94.53
N HIS A 883 -64.47 -23.63 95.28
CA HIS A 883 -64.52 -22.23 94.88
C HIS A 883 -63.46 -21.38 95.60
N VAL A 884 -63.15 -20.23 95.00
CA VAL A 884 -62.11 -19.31 95.48
C VAL A 884 -62.45 -18.71 96.85
N TYR A 885 -63.74 -18.46 97.10
CA TYR A 885 -64.28 -17.92 98.36
C TYR A 885 -65.47 -18.76 98.84
N THR A 886 -65.55 -19.00 100.15
CA THR A 886 -66.62 -19.82 100.74
C THR A 886 -67.85 -19.00 101.13
N LYS A 887 -67.62 -17.74 101.56
CA LYS A 887 -68.69 -16.82 101.98
C LYS A 887 -68.51 -15.43 101.36
N HIS A 888 -69.64 -14.74 101.20
CA HIS A 888 -69.65 -13.35 100.75
C HIS A 888 -69.02 -12.42 101.77
N ASP A 889 -69.45 -12.56 103.03
CA ASP A 889 -68.99 -11.78 104.17
C ASP A 889 -67.48 -11.96 104.34
N HIS A 890 -66.77 -10.85 104.46
CA HIS A 890 -65.31 -10.87 104.59
C HIS A 890 -64.87 -11.61 105.84
N ASP A 891 -65.56 -11.46 106.97
CA ASP A 891 -65.11 -11.96 108.27
C ASP A 891 -65.45 -13.45 108.44
N GLN A 892 -66.51 -13.90 107.77
CA GLN A 892 -66.91 -15.32 107.76
C GLN A 892 -66.26 -16.15 106.65
N ASP A 893 -65.67 -15.50 105.64
CA ASP A 893 -64.98 -16.19 104.54
C ASP A 893 -63.71 -16.87 105.06
N ASN A 894 -63.57 -18.16 104.72
CA ASN A 894 -62.39 -18.95 105.04
C ASN A 894 -61.90 -19.72 103.79
N GLY A 895 -62.22 -19.20 102.60
CA GLY A 895 -61.89 -19.85 101.34
C GLY A 895 -60.39 -19.91 101.03
N PRO A 896 -59.99 -20.76 100.06
CA PRO A 896 -58.60 -21.05 99.73
C PRO A 896 -57.76 -19.80 99.45
N LEU A 897 -58.29 -18.83 98.71
CA LEU A 897 -57.52 -17.63 98.33
C LEU A 897 -57.30 -16.67 99.50
N LYS A 898 -58.29 -16.53 100.40
CA LYS A 898 -58.13 -15.71 101.61
C LYS A 898 -57.12 -16.35 102.57
N ARG A 899 -57.18 -17.67 102.76
CA ARG A 899 -56.18 -18.43 103.54
C ARG A 899 -54.78 -18.27 102.96
N LEU A 900 -54.61 -18.50 101.65
CA LEU A 900 -53.30 -18.41 101.01
C LEU A 900 -52.72 -16.99 101.06
N HIS A 901 -53.55 -15.96 100.82
CA HIS A 901 -53.13 -14.57 100.97
C HIS A 901 -52.80 -14.23 102.43
N GLY A 902 -53.59 -14.72 103.40
CA GLY A 902 -53.32 -14.56 104.83
C GLY A 902 -52.02 -15.23 105.28
N CYS A 903 -51.71 -16.42 104.74
CA CYS A 903 -50.43 -17.08 104.93
C CYS A 903 -49.28 -16.27 104.34
N LEU A 904 -49.46 -15.68 103.15
CA LEU A 904 -48.46 -14.81 102.53
C LEU A 904 -48.22 -13.53 103.35
N GLN A 905 -49.28 -12.89 103.84
CA GLN A 905 -49.19 -11.73 104.73
C GLN A 905 -48.49 -12.07 106.05
N THR A 906 -48.81 -13.23 106.64
CA THR A 906 -48.14 -13.72 107.84
C THR A 906 -46.67 -14.02 107.56
N TYR A 907 -46.36 -14.62 106.41
CA TYR A 907 -45.00 -14.87 105.96
C TYR A 907 -44.21 -13.57 105.80
N TYR A 908 -44.79 -12.53 105.19
CA TYR A 908 -44.16 -11.21 105.12
C TYR A 908 -43.92 -10.61 106.51
N ARG A 909 -44.90 -10.69 107.41
CA ARG A 909 -44.78 -10.20 108.79
C ARG A 909 -43.69 -10.93 109.59
N VAL A 910 -43.62 -12.26 109.49
CA VAL A 910 -42.61 -13.08 110.17
C VAL A 910 -41.24 -12.90 109.52
N GLY A 911 -41.19 -12.89 108.18
CA GLY A 911 -39.99 -12.63 107.39
C GLY A 911 -39.34 -11.30 107.74
N HIS A 912 -40.15 -10.26 107.98
CA HIS A 912 -39.69 -8.97 108.48
C HIS A 912 -39.00 -9.06 109.85
N VAL A 913 -39.58 -9.78 110.82
CA VAL A 913 -38.98 -9.97 112.16
C VAL A 913 -37.65 -10.72 112.06
N THR A 914 -37.59 -11.77 111.24
CA THR A 914 -36.34 -12.54 111.03
C THR A 914 -35.26 -11.73 110.33
N SER A 915 -35.63 -10.91 109.33
CA SER A 915 -34.68 -10.05 108.61
C SER A 915 -34.19 -8.87 109.44
N ALA A 916 -35.04 -8.29 110.29
CA ALA A 916 -34.65 -7.24 111.24
C ALA A 916 -33.74 -7.76 112.38
N SER A 917 -33.88 -9.04 112.73
CA SER A 917 -33.06 -9.70 113.78
C SER A 917 -31.71 -10.22 113.24
N ALA A 918 -31.57 -10.39 111.93
CA ALA A 918 -30.31 -10.76 111.31
C ALA A 918 -29.42 -9.51 111.19
N LYS A 919 -28.21 -9.53 111.77
CA LYS A 919 -27.21 -8.44 111.65
C LYS A 919 -26.61 -8.31 110.23
N LYS A 920 -27.38 -8.60 109.17
CA LYS A 920 -26.97 -8.57 107.77
C LYS A 920 -27.91 -7.68 106.97
N ARG A 921 -27.33 -6.81 106.13
CA ARG A 921 -28.10 -5.98 105.19
C ARG A 921 -28.75 -6.88 104.12
N PRO A 922 -29.97 -6.58 103.66
CA PRO A 922 -30.59 -7.27 102.54
C PRO A 922 -29.64 -7.29 101.33
N SER A 923 -29.39 -8.48 100.80
CA SER A 923 -28.35 -8.77 99.81
C SER A 923 -28.90 -9.25 98.47
N ASN A 924 -30.22 -9.42 98.36
CA ASN A 924 -30.91 -9.68 97.11
C ASN A 924 -32.28 -8.99 97.08
N ILE A 925 -32.86 -8.82 95.88
CA ILE A 925 -34.14 -8.15 95.65
C ILE A 925 -35.27 -8.77 96.48
N PHE A 926 -35.24 -10.08 96.70
CA PHE A 926 -36.24 -10.78 97.51
C PHE A 926 -36.17 -10.35 98.99
N GLU A 927 -34.98 -10.26 99.57
CA GLU A 927 -34.77 -9.75 100.94
C GLU A 927 -35.19 -8.28 101.07
N ILE A 928 -34.92 -7.45 100.05
CA ILE A 928 -35.36 -6.04 100.01
C ILE A 928 -36.89 -5.94 99.96
N LEU A 929 -37.56 -6.74 99.13
CA LEU A 929 -39.02 -6.74 99.03
C LEU A 929 -39.67 -7.21 100.33
N CYS A 930 -39.15 -8.26 100.97
CA CYS A 930 -39.63 -8.69 102.29
C CYS A 930 -39.41 -7.62 103.37
N TRP A 931 -38.35 -6.83 103.28
CA TRP A 931 -38.07 -5.72 104.19
C TRP A 931 -39.02 -4.52 103.98
N ILE A 932 -39.22 -4.09 102.72
CA ILE A 932 -40.10 -2.95 102.37
C ILE A 932 -41.58 -3.27 102.64
N SER A 933 -42.01 -4.51 102.43
CA SER A 933 -43.42 -4.92 102.61
C SER A 933 -43.92 -4.89 104.06
N GLY A 934 -43.03 -4.67 105.04
CA GLY A 934 -43.36 -4.60 106.47
C GLY A 934 -43.61 -3.19 107.02
N LEU A 935 -43.50 -2.14 106.19
CA LEU A 935 -43.79 -0.77 106.61
C LEU A 935 -45.32 -0.59 106.75
N PRO A 936 -45.85 -0.11 107.90
CA PRO A 936 -47.29 0.07 108.12
C PRO A 936 -47.97 1.13 107.24
N SER A 937 -47.23 1.73 106.30
CA SER A 937 -47.73 2.74 105.38
C SER A 937 -47.38 2.36 103.95
N ASN A 938 -48.17 1.43 103.39
CA ASN A 938 -48.43 1.29 101.97
C ASN A 938 -49.90 0.92 101.78
#